data_AF-A0A7C2TNY0-F1
#
_entry.id   AF-A0A7C2TNY0-F1
#
_cell.length_a   1.000
_cell.length_b   1.000
_cell.length_c   1.000
_cell.angle_alpha   90.00
_cell.angle_beta   90.00
_cell.angle_gamma   90.00
#
_symmetry.space_group_name_H-M   'P 1'
#
loop_
_entity.id
_entity.type
_entity.pdbx_description
1 polymer ?
#
loop_
_entity_poly.entity_id
_entity_poly.type
_entity_poly.pdbx_seq_one_letter_code
_entity_poly.pdbx_strand_id
1 'polypeptide(L)'
;MCRTKRHVGIGTATLLALASVFASHPARMERGIEDLVMPGYGGHFLRLEGKWLRTSARGLFQSRDHGASWQRVTRGLDPEAIPTVLAAAPSDPQRVYLGTQRHGLYRSDDGGESWRSVARGLPETSIARLLIHPDEADVVYVVTDLYGLYRTRDGGASWEPANEGLPVPLAYRTFTPLLVMNPLEPSLLYALIGAPVHSHRVDIALYKSRDGGQTWERFAELPDDVRFEHMRISARNPRELELFAQGRIVRILDSESDAHAEASAPIERLPREPEAWTLAAAQDFDAGEIAVLHDDGTLMHVFDLMGKTLQFIPIGTGGFAVSVSSLAFDDDLGQKLNLGNDDSVEITLPFNFPFYGRDRNRVFVNSNGTLSFGGKRLAPNPSTVSDTPMIAPLWTDLDPSAQGGVFVKATAERATITWSGVPKARTSLINTFQVVLERSGRFSLSFQRVDAPTGLTGVFNGNVLAQIFFGRSVDFSDDLPIRDATLPAVYELFDGVFRDQRIARRFYLTHADDFDMLVVFGASSIPHDVTDGPFSYYKPIRNDVNGIGQGMGTFNGGPRAFGSQGRLQGFLNMNKLSRYPADPEQVFFNNVYSPLTLLARETGRRWLAYVDFDDGGVESSALRTHTNEWSFFLDTDASVMGGNNWVDNQDGTFESLEAALRYSPLDHYLMGIRSPRDVPSFFLIVPPSEYTRRLPSSPPEVGIIVPGTPKVITLRQIVQVEGWRAPAYPHAPRLFRQAFILVVPRGETASVSDLEKLDRLRQEWEIFFRIATGGRARLSTRLK
;
A
#
# COMPACT_ATOMS: atom_id res chain seq x y z
N MET A 1 23.94 6.35 66.36
CA MET A 1 23.24 7.43 67.09
C MET A 1 22.00 7.86 66.30
N CYS A 2 20.96 8.35 66.99
CA CYS A 2 19.89 9.29 66.55
C CYS A 2 19.55 9.47 65.04
N ARG A 3 18.27 9.49 64.59
CA ARG A 3 16.96 9.54 65.30
C ARG A 3 15.89 8.68 64.59
N THR A 4 14.81 8.37 65.32
CA THR A 4 13.66 7.55 64.91
C THR A 4 12.33 8.33 64.89
N LYS A 5 11.37 7.85 64.08
CA LYS A 5 9.89 7.73 64.28
C LYS A 5 9.32 7.11 62.98
N ARG A 6 8.55 6.01 62.94
CA ARG A 6 7.27 5.60 63.61
C ARG A 6 6.09 6.50 63.19
N HIS A 7 4.90 6.02 62.81
CA HIS A 7 4.19 4.72 63.00
C HIS A 7 3.65 4.17 61.64
N VAL A 8 3.25 2.90 61.39
CA VAL A 8 2.37 1.89 62.06
C VAL A 8 0.89 2.31 62.08
N GLY A 9 -0.12 1.50 61.72
CA GLY A 9 -0.20 0.16 61.08
C GLY A 9 -1.44 0.12 60.15
N ILE A 10 -2.40 -0.82 60.07
CA ILE A 10 -2.75 -2.19 60.56
C ILE A 10 -3.84 -2.69 59.52
N GLY A 11 -4.12 -3.95 59.17
CA GLY A 11 -3.71 -5.31 59.61
C GLY A 11 -4.93 -6.23 59.88
N THR A 12 -4.81 -7.55 59.71
CA THR A 12 -5.85 -8.62 59.88
C THR A 12 -7.00 -8.63 58.83
N ALA A 13 -7.47 -9.72 58.19
CA ALA A 13 -7.16 -11.18 58.12
C ALA A 13 -7.94 -12.20 59.00
N THR A 14 -8.86 -12.95 58.37
CA THR A 14 -9.38 -14.33 58.66
C THR A 14 -10.19 -14.79 57.41
N LEU A 15 -10.16 -15.99 56.81
CA LEU A 15 -9.60 -17.33 57.10
C LEU A 15 -10.51 -18.32 57.90
N LEU A 16 -11.23 -19.21 57.18
CA LEU A 16 -11.70 -20.60 57.49
C LEU A 16 -12.47 -21.07 56.20
N ALA A 17 -12.34 -22.27 55.59
CA ALA A 17 -12.45 -23.69 56.02
C ALA A 17 -13.94 -24.14 56.23
N LEU A 18 -14.47 -25.29 55.73
CA LEU A 18 -13.92 -26.59 55.27
C LEU A 18 -14.79 -27.30 54.17
N ALA A 19 -14.18 -28.26 53.44
CA ALA A 19 -14.65 -29.59 52.95
C ALA A 19 -16.04 -29.76 52.25
N SER A 20 -16.35 -30.74 51.37
CA SER A 20 -15.74 -32.03 50.92
C SER A 20 -16.57 -32.56 49.70
N VAL A 21 -16.23 -33.54 48.84
CA VAL A 21 -15.04 -34.37 48.46
C VAL A 21 -15.39 -35.13 47.13
N PHE A 22 -14.44 -35.85 46.50
CA PHE A 22 -14.50 -36.66 45.25
C PHE A 22 -14.31 -35.88 43.93
N ALA A 23 -13.49 -36.31 42.96
CA ALA A 23 -12.42 -37.33 43.00
C ALA A 23 -11.35 -37.12 41.88
N SER A 24 -10.09 -37.48 42.17
CA SER A 24 -9.00 -37.88 41.26
C SER A 24 -8.83 -37.23 39.87
N HIS A 25 -7.74 -36.48 39.67
CA HIS A 25 -6.62 -36.80 38.74
C HIS A 25 -5.40 -35.89 39.04
N PRO A 26 -4.14 -36.34 38.83
CA PRO A 26 -2.94 -35.53 39.08
C PRO A 26 -2.61 -34.57 37.92
N ALA A 27 -1.94 -33.46 38.23
CA ALA A 27 -1.71 -32.34 37.31
C ALA A 27 -0.88 -32.69 36.06
N ARG A 28 -1.36 -32.25 34.88
CA ARG A 28 -0.58 -32.21 33.63
C ARG A 28 -0.78 -30.90 32.87
N MET A 29 -0.21 -29.82 33.43
CA MET A 29 0.38 -28.70 32.67
C MET A 29 -0.48 -28.13 31.52
N GLU A 30 -1.59 -27.47 31.87
CA GLU A 30 -2.31 -26.61 30.93
C GLU A 30 -1.42 -25.41 30.53
N ARG A 31 -0.94 -25.40 29.29
CA ARG A 31 -0.50 -24.19 28.58
C ARG A 31 -1.55 -23.86 27.51
N GLY A 32 -1.69 -22.58 27.19
CA GLY A 32 -2.73 -22.07 26.30
C GLY A 32 -2.62 -22.58 24.86
N ILE A 33 -3.76 -22.53 24.15
CA ILE A 33 -3.94 -23.01 22.77
C ILE A 33 -3.47 -21.93 21.77
N GLU A 34 -2.33 -21.29 22.05
CA GLU A 34 -1.77 -20.18 21.25
C GLU A 34 -0.65 -20.65 20.30
N ASP A 35 0.09 -21.71 20.66
CA ASP A 35 1.15 -22.31 19.83
C ASP A 35 0.63 -23.44 18.92
N LEU A 36 -0.44 -23.19 18.14
CA LEU A 36 -0.87 -24.11 17.09
C LEU A 36 0.06 -23.94 15.87
N VAL A 37 1.21 -24.62 15.91
CA VAL A 37 2.25 -24.58 14.88
C VAL A 37 1.67 -24.90 13.51
N MET A 38 1.66 -23.91 12.61
CA MET A 38 1.20 -24.07 11.23
C MET A 38 2.03 -25.17 10.53
N PRO A 39 1.40 -26.18 9.89
CA PRO A 39 2.12 -27.33 9.35
C PRO A 39 3.01 -26.95 8.16
N GLY A 40 4.30 -26.75 8.40
CA GLY A 40 5.38 -26.90 7.42
C GLY A 40 5.34 -26.03 6.15
N TYR A 41 4.52 -24.96 6.08
CA TYR A 41 4.43 -24.11 4.88
C TYR A 41 5.77 -23.46 4.55
N GLY A 42 6.35 -23.85 3.42
CA GLY A 42 7.66 -23.35 3.01
C GLY A 42 7.66 -21.90 2.52
N GLY A 43 8.72 -21.17 2.85
CA GLY A 43 8.95 -19.78 2.44
C GLY A 43 10.40 -19.53 2.02
N HIS A 44 10.80 -18.26 1.93
CA HIS A 44 12.17 -17.87 1.55
C HIS A 44 13.13 -17.62 2.72
N PHE A 45 12.62 -17.66 3.96
CA PHE A 45 13.37 -17.43 5.19
C PHE A 45 12.87 -18.40 6.26
N LEU A 46 13.78 -18.93 7.08
CA LEU A 46 13.49 -19.90 8.13
C LEU A 46 14.36 -19.61 9.36
N ARG A 47 13.72 -19.45 10.51
CA ARG A 47 14.39 -19.28 11.81
C ARG A 47 14.43 -20.61 12.55
N LEU A 48 15.62 -21.07 12.89
CA LEU A 48 15.87 -22.24 13.73
C LEU A 48 16.52 -21.79 15.06
N GLU A 49 16.73 -22.72 15.97
CA GLU A 49 17.48 -22.45 17.21
C GLU A 49 18.95 -22.10 16.87
N GLY A 50 19.43 -20.96 17.36
CA GLY A 50 20.80 -20.49 17.15
C GLY A 50 21.20 -20.07 15.73
N LYS A 51 20.35 -20.26 14.71
CA LYS A 51 20.67 -19.94 13.31
C LYS A 51 19.46 -19.56 12.46
N TRP A 52 19.68 -18.71 11.46
CA TRP A 52 18.69 -18.35 10.44
C TRP A 52 19.15 -18.84 9.07
N LEU A 53 18.21 -19.24 8.23
CA LEU A 53 18.42 -19.68 6.84
C LEU A 53 17.59 -18.80 5.90
N ARG A 54 18.15 -18.47 4.72
CA ARG A 54 17.52 -17.61 3.71
C ARG A 54 17.83 -18.10 2.30
N THR A 55 16.83 -18.22 1.44
CA THR A 55 17.00 -18.50 0.01
C THR A 55 17.08 -17.21 -0.80
N SER A 56 17.80 -17.23 -1.91
CA SER A 56 17.77 -16.19 -2.94
C SER A 56 18.14 -16.79 -4.30
N ALA A 57 18.00 -16.03 -5.38
CA ALA A 57 18.51 -16.44 -6.70
C ALA A 57 20.03 -16.75 -6.73
N ARG A 58 20.81 -16.29 -5.73
CA ARG A 58 22.25 -16.58 -5.58
C ARG A 58 22.54 -17.82 -4.71
N GLY A 59 21.53 -18.58 -4.28
CA GLY A 59 21.65 -19.79 -3.46
C GLY A 59 21.03 -19.68 -2.05
N LEU A 60 21.26 -20.71 -1.22
CA LEU A 60 20.92 -20.73 0.20
C LEU A 60 22.03 -20.05 1.03
N PHE A 61 21.63 -19.28 2.05
CA PHE A 61 22.52 -18.58 2.98
C PHE A 61 22.13 -18.88 4.43
N GLN A 62 23.13 -18.92 5.31
CA GLN A 62 23.00 -19.12 6.75
C GLN A 62 23.59 -17.95 7.53
N SER A 63 22.90 -17.52 8.59
CA SER A 63 23.42 -16.66 9.64
C SER A 63 23.43 -17.41 10.98
N ARG A 64 24.45 -17.16 11.80
CA ARG A 64 24.59 -17.66 13.19
C ARG A 64 24.64 -16.51 14.21
N ASP A 65 24.37 -15.29 13.77
CA ASP A 65 24.51 -14.03 14.51
C ASP A 65 23.27 -13.13 14.37
N HIS A 66 22.09 -13.76 14.23
CA HIS A 66 20.79 -13.11 14.07
C HIS A 66 20.73 -12.10 12.91
N GLY A 67 21.24 -12.52 11.75
CA GLY A 67 21.21 -11.79 10.49
C GLY A 67 22.27 -10.70 10.35
N ALA A 68 23.26 -10.62 11.24
CA ALA A 68 24.34 -9.63 11.15
C ALA A 68 25.40 -9.97 10.09
N SER A 69 25.64 -11.26 9.83
CA SER A 69 26.42 -11.77 8.70
C SER A 69 25.78 -13.03 8.12
N TRP A 70 26.02 -13.26 6.83
CA TRP A 70 25.44 -14.38 6.07
C TRP A 70 26.53 -15.08 5.26
N GLN A 71 26.56 -16.41 5.34
CA GLN A 71 27.49 -17.28 4.62
C GLN A 71 26.70 -18.16 3.65
N ARG A 72 27.16 -18.32 2.40
CA ARG A 72 26.47 -19.19 1.43
C ARG A 72 26.64 -20.64 1.86
N VAL A 73 25.54 -21.37 1.99
CA VAL A 73 25.54 -22.81 2.25
C VAL A 73 25.84 -23.54 0.94
N THR A 74 26.93 -24.29 0.91
CA THR A 74 27.39 -25.04 -0.27
C THR A 74 27.55 -26.54 -0.01
N ARG A 75 27.47 -26.99 1.25
CA ARG A 75 27.77 -28.37 1.64
C ARG A 75 26.64 -29.32 1.23
N GLY A 76 26.80 -29.95 0.06
CA GLY A 76 25.84 -30.93 -0.47
C GLY A 76 24.63 -30.31 -1.19
N LEU A 77 24.71 -29.02 -1.49
CA LEU A 77 23.88 -28.35 -2.50
C LEU A 77 24.68 -28.24 -3.81
N ASP A 78 23.98 -28.28 -4.93
CA ASP A 78 24.58 -28.00 -6.24
C ASP A 78 24.89 -26.49 -6.35
N PRO A 79 26.09 -26.07 -6.82
CA PRO A 79 26.42 -24.65 -7.02
C PRO A 79 25.43 -23.88 -7.90
N GLU A 80 24.75 -24.55 -8.84
CA GLU A 80 23.77 -23.96 -9.75
C GLU A 80 22.31 -24.10 -9.26
N ALA A 81 22.09 -24.74 -8.10
CA ALA A 81 20.74 -24.87 -7.54
C ALA A 81 20.17 -23.52 -7.08
N ILE A 82 19.27 -22.96 -7.91
CA ILE A 82 18.41 -21.81 -7.59
C ILE A 82 17.29 -22.27 -6.64
N PRO A 83 17.29 -21.91 -5.35
CA PRO A 83 16.30 -22.40 -4.40
C PRO A 83 15.02 -21.57 -4.44
N THR A 84 13.87 -22.25 -4.42
CA THR A 84 12.52 -21.68 -4.60
C THR A 84 11.66 -21.72 -3.34
N VAL A 85 11.93 -22.62 -2.39
CA VAL A 85 11.12 -22.79 -1.18
C VAL A 85 11.90 -23.56 -0.11
N LEU A 86 11.80 -23.14 1.16
CA LEU A 86 12.50 -23.71 2.31
C LEU A 86 11.51 -23.96 3.46
N ALA A 87 11.53 -25.16 4.05
CA ALA A 87 10.63 -25.55 5.15
C ALA A 87 11.33 -26.47 6.16
N ALA A 88 11.04 -26.33 7.46
CA ALA A 88 11.41 -27.30 8.49
C ALA A 88 10.20 -28.16 8.87
N ALA A 89 10.44 -29.40 9.31
CA ALA A 89 9.39 -30.25 9.84
C ALA A 89 8.93 -29.75 11.23
N PRO A 90 7.62 -29.65 11.52
CA PRO A 90 7.13 -29.24 12.85
C PRO A 90 7.57 -30.20 13.97
N SER A 91 7.64 -31.51 13.68
CA SER A 91 8.07 -32.58 14.58
C SER A 91 9.59 -32.67 14.79
N ASP A 92 10.39 -32.17 13.84
CA ASP A 92 11.85 -32.13 13.95
C ASP A 92 12.42 -30.90 13.22
N PRO A 93 12.70 -29.79 13.95
CA PRO A 93 13.33 -28.60 13.37
C PRO A 93 14.76 -28.79 12.85
N GLN A 94 15.43 -29.93 13.11
CA GLN A 94 16.69 -30.26 12.43
C GLN A 94 16.46 -30.83 11.03
N ARG A 95 15.27 -31.37 10.74
CA ARG A 95 14.90 -31.83 9.41
C ARG A 95 14.35 -30.68 8.58
N VAL A 96 15.10 -30.31 7.56
CA VAL A 96 14.80 -29.16 6.70
C VAL A 96 14.82 -29.58 5.23
N TYR A 97 13.83 -29.13 4.47
CA TYR A 97 13.67 -29.39 3.04
C TYR A 97 13.79 -28.11 2.23
N LEU A 98 14.42 -28.21 1.06
CA LEU A 98 14.70 -27.11 0.14
C LEU A 98 14.31 -27.50 -1.28
N GLY A 99 13.28 -26.86 -1.82
CA GLY A 99 12.90 -26.92 -3.23
C GLY A 99 13.74 -25.99 -4.08
N THR A 100 13.93 -26.36 -5.35
CA THR A 100 14.71 -25.59 -6.32
C THR A 100 13.99 -25.51 -7.67
N GLN A 101 14.44 -24.60 -8.54
CA GLN A 101 13.79 -24.31 -9.83
C GLN A 101 14.02 -25.40 -10.91
N ARG A 102 15.03 -26.26 -10.75
CA ARG A 102 15.40 -27.32 -11.71
C ARG A 102 16.01 -28.57 -11.06
N HIS A 103 16.85 -28.38 -10.04
CA HIS A 103 17.67 -29.44 -9.41
C HIS A 103 16.88 -30.25 -8.36
N GLY A 104 15.54 -30.22 -8.43
CA GLY A 104 14.63 -30.96 -7.55
C GLY A 104 14.63 -30.49 -6.10
N LEU A 105 14.53 -31.45 -5.17
CA LEU A 105 14.44 -31.26 -3.72
C LEU A 105 15.72 -31.70 -3.01
N TYR A 106 16.13 -30.98 -1.97
CA TYR A 106 17.20 -31.33 -1.04
C TYR A 106 16.67 -31.46 0.40
N ARG A 107 17.29 -32.34 1.20
CA ARG A 107 17.05 -32.50 2.65
C ARG A 107 18.34 -32.27 3.44
N SER A 108 18.21 -31.64 4.60
CA SER A 108 19.14 -31.67 5.73
C SER A 108 18.49 -32.38 6.92
N ASP A 109 19.29 -33.04 7.77
CA ASP A 109 18.89 -33.57 9.09
C ASP A 109 19.76 -32.93 10.22
N ASP A 110 20.39 -31.78 9.94
CA ASP A 110 21.27 -31.05 10.87
C ASP A 110 20.92 -29.54 10.97
N GLY A 111 19.67 -29.19 10.62
CA GLY A 111 19.18 -27.82 10.62
C GLY A 111 19.81 -26.96 9.52
N GLY A 112 20.24 -27.57 8.41
CA GLY A 112 20.77 -26.90 7.23
C GLY A 112 22.29 -26.68 7.16
N GLU A 113 23.10 -27.34 8.00
CA GLU A 113 24.58 -27.29 7.91
C GLU A 113 25.11 -28.15 6.74
N SER A 114 24.43 -29.26 6.45
CA SER A 114 24.70 -30.13 5.31
C SER A 114 23.42 -30.67 4.69
N TRP A 115 23.47 -30.82 3.37
CA TRP A 115 22.33 -31.19 2.54
C TRP A 115 22.65 -32.42 1.70
N ARG A 116 21.61 -33.10 1.22
CA ARG A 116 21.68 -34.08 0.14
C ARG A 116 20.47 -33.93 -0.76
N SER A 117 20.64 -34.17 -2.07
CA SER A 117 19.49 -34.28 -2.96
C SER A 117 18.63 -35.48 -2.54
N VAL A 118 17.33 -35.25 -2.49
CA VAL A 118 16.28 -36.25 -2.24
C VAL A 118 15.25 -36.20 -3.37
N ALA A 119 15.68 -35.81 -4.57
CA ALA A 119 14.83 -35.67 -5.75
C ALA A 119 14.55 -37.00 -6.50
N ARG A 120 14.99 -38.15 -5.96
CA ARG A 120 14.96 -39.43 -6.69
C ARG A 120 13.53 -39.94 -6.88
N GLY A 121 13.01 -39.78 -8.10
CA GLY A 121 11.64 -40.14 -8.46
C GLY A 121 10.72 -38.93 -8.69
N LEU A 122 11.20 -37.72 -8.36
CA LEU A 122 10.59 -36.49 -8.86
C LEU A 122 11.01 -36.24 -10.32
N PRO A 123 10.14 -35.64 -11.15
CA PRO A 123 10.51 -35.16 -12.48
C PRO A 123 11.45 -33.93 -12.38
N GLU A 124 12.25 -33.69 -13.42
CA GLU A 124 13.13 -32.52 -13.50
C GLU A 124 12.29 -31.26 -13.73
N THR A 125 12.02 -30.50 -12.66
CA THR A 125 11.08 -29.40 -12.66
C THR A 125 11.28 -28.47 -11.46
N SER A 126 10.57 -27.34 -11.45
CA SER A 126 10.55 -26.40 -10.32
C SER A 126 9.63 -26.91 -9.22
N ILE A 127 10.13 -26.87 -7.98
CA ILE A 127 9.34 -27.15 -6.77
C ILE A 127 8.71 -25.83 -6.30
N ALA A 128 7.39 -25.71 -6.44
CA ALA A 128 6.64 -24.48 -6.17
C ALA A 128 6.19 -24.35 -4.70
N ARG A 129 5.89 -25.46 -4.03
CA ARG A 129 5.47 -25.50 -2.61
C ARG A 129 5.97 -26.77 -1.93
N LEU A 130 6.16 -26.67 -0.61
CA LEU A 130 6.39 -27.77 0.32
C LEU A 130 5.28 -27.76 1.38
N LEU A 131 4.81 -28.95 1.75
CA LEU A 131 3.97 -29.18 2.91
C LEU A 131 4.47 -30.44 3.62
N ILE A 132 4.85 -30.30 4.88
CA ILE A 132 5.43 -31.38 5.70
C ILE A 132 4.39 -31.79 6.75
N HIS A 133 4.22 -33.09 6.96
CA HIS A 133 3.31 -33.64 7.97
C HIS A 133 3.70 -33.13 9.37
N PRO A 134 2.74 -32.73 10.22
CA PRO A 134 3.04 -32.17 11.54
C PRO A 134 3.88 -33.14 12.38
N ASP A 135 3.42 -34.39 12.54
CA ASP A 135 4.01 -35.37 13.44
C ASP A 135 5.06 -36.30 12.80
N GLU A 136 5.21 -36.28 11.46
CA GLU A 136 6.04 -37.24 10.72
C GLU A 136 6.99 -36.53 9.75
N ALA A 137 8.17 -36.15 10.24
CA ALA A 137 9.13 -35.35 9.49
C ALA A 137 9.66 -35.99 8.19
N ASP A 138 9.45 -37.29 7.94
CA ASP A 138 9.76 -37.97 6.67
C ASP A 138 8.58 -38.01 5.68
N VAL A 139 7.38 -37.57 6.07
CA VAL A 139 6.19 -37.47 5.19
C VAL A 139 6.06 -36.06 4.64
N VAL A 140 6.28 -35.90 3.33
CA VAL A 140 6.31 -34.59 2.66
C VAL A 140 5.57 -34.63 1.33
N TYR A 141 4.86 -33.53 1.04
CA TYR A 141 4.19 -33.28 -0.23
C TYR A 141 4.91 -32.12 -0.95
N VAL A 142 5.18 -32.31 -2.23
CA VAL A 142 5.70 -31.27 -3.12
C VAL A 142 4.68 -30.92 -4.19
N VAL A 143 4.53 -29.64 -4.50
CA VAL A 143 3.81 -29.15 -5.68
C VAL A 143 4.84 -28.82 -6.75
N THR A 144 4.69 -29.39 -7.95
CA THR A 144 5.59 -29.14 -9.08
C THR A 144 4.99 -28.16 -10.10
N ASP A 145 5.84 -27.40 -10.79
CA ASP A 145 5.46 -26.41 -11.83
C ASP A 145 4.68 -26.99 -13.03
N LEU A 146 4.67 -28.32 -13.24
CA LEU A 146 4.14 -28.96 -14.45
C LEU A 146 3.45 -30.33 -14.22
N TYR A 147 3.91 -31.12 -13.24
CA TYR A 147 3.60 -32.56 -13.14
C TYR A 147 2.68 -32.92 -11.96
N GLY A 148 2.05 -31.92 -11.34
CA GLY A 148 1.15 -32.13 -10.20
C GLY A 148 1.85 -32.26 -8.85
N LEU A 149 1.18 -32.97 -7.94
CA LEU A 149 1.63 -33.24 -6.58
C LEU A 149 2.39 -34.57 -6.52
N TYR A 150 3.42 -34.63 -5.69
CA TYR A 150 4.09 -35.88 -5.33
C TYR A 150 4.22 -35.97 -3.81
N ARG A 151 4.14 -37.18 -3.27
CA ARG A 151 4.31 -37.51 -1.86
C ARG A 151 5.57 -38.35 -1.67
N THR A 152 6.22 -38.21 -0.53
CA THR A 152 7.15 -39.19 0.02
C THR A 152 6.70 -39.59 1.42
N ARG A 153 7.11 -40.78 1.86
CA ARG A 153 6.93 -41.31 3.23
C ARG A 153 8.26 -41.76 3.86
N ASP A 154 9.38 -41.50 3.19
CA ASP A 154 10.74 -41.91 3.59
C ASP A 154 11.75 -40.73 3.54
N GLY A 155 11.21 -39.50 3.53
CA GLY A 155 11.94 -38.25 3.43
C GLY A 155 12.65 -38.07 2.08
N GLY A 156 12.09 -38.64 1.02
CA GLY A 156 12.54 -38.50 -0.37
C GLY A 156 13.67 -39.45 -0.77
N ALA A 157 13.76 -40.63 -0.15
CA ALA A 157 14.48 -41.76 -0.74
C ALA A 157 13.66 -42.35 -1.92
N SER A 158 12.33 -42.24 -1.87
CA SER A 158 11.40 -42.49 -2.97
C SER A 158 10.26 -41.45 -3.00
N TRP A 159 9.63 -41.30 -4.17
CA TRP A 159 8.47 -40.43 -4.39
C TRP A 159 7.41 -41.14 -5.21
N GLU A 160 6.15 -40.90 -4.86
CA GLU A 160 4.95 -41.41 -5.52
C GLU A 160 4.06 -40.23 -5.99
N PRO A 161 3.42 -40.28 -7.17
CA PRO A 161 2.46 -39.26 -7.58
C PRO A 161 1.26 -39.22 -6.62
N ALA A 162 0.87 -38.03 -6.18
CA ALA A 162 -0.24 -37.82 -5.23
C ALA A 162 -1.43 -37.15 -5.95
N ASN A 163 -1.80 -37.71 -7.12
CA ASN A 163 -2.58 -37.03 -8.16
C ASN A 163 -3.91 -37.71 -8.54
N GLU A 164 -4.29 -38.84 -7.94
CA GLU A 164 -5.48 -39.58 -8.38
C GLU A 164 -6.75 -38.76 -8.12
N GLY A 165 -7.52 -38.44 -9.16
CA GLY A 165 -8.68 -37.54 -9.10
C GLY A 165 -8.38 -36.05 -9.35
N LEU A 166 -7.11 -35.65 -9.48
CA LEU A 166 -6.72 -34.26 -9.81
C LEU A 166 -6.58 -34.04 -11.32
N PRO A 167 -6.89 -32.83 -11.84
CA PRO A 167 -6.78 -32.49 -13.26
C PRO A 167 -5.32 -32.19 -13.66
N VAL A 168 -4.49 -33.24 -13.71
CA VAL A 168 -3.06 -33.17 -14.09
C VAL A 168 -2.82 -33.65 -15.54
N PRO A 169 -1.77 -33.21 -16.25
CA PRO A 169 -0.69 -32.31 -15.82
C PRO A 169 -1.13 -30.85 -15.64
N LEU A 170 -0.45 -30.15 -14.73
CA LEU A 170 -0.69 -28.73 -14.43
C LEU A 170 0.01 -27.83 -15.46
N ALA A 171 -0.34 -28.02 -16.74
CA ALA A 171 0.20 -27.21 -17.81
C ALA A 171 -0.28 -25.75 -17.71
N TYR A 172 0.59 -24.82 -18.12
CA TYR A 172 0.46 -23.36 -18.10
C TYR A 172 0.67 -22.67 -16.74
N ARG A 173 1.59 -21.69 -16.73
CA ARG A 173 2.04 -20.92 -15.55
C ARG A 173 1.01 -19.90 -15.03
N THR A 174 -0.27 -20.04 -15.35
CA THR A 174 -1.33 -19.08 -15.00
C THR A 174 -1.81 -19.19 -13.56
N PHE A 175 -1.65 -20.35 -12.93
CA PHE A 175 -2.05 -20.59 -11.54
C PHE A 175 -1.06 -21.52 -10.83
N THR A 176 -0.65 -21.16 -9.60
CA THR A 176 0.14 -22.06 -8.73
C THR A 176 -0.79 -22.69 -7.72
N PRO A 177 -0.88 -24.04 -7.63
CA PRO A 177 -1.76 -24.69 -6.65
C PRO A 177 -1.44 -24.28 -5.22
N LEU A 178 -2.49 -24.16 -4.42
CA LEU A 178 -2.39 -24.09 -2.96
C LEU A 178 -2.72 -25.46 -2.39
N LEU A 179 -1.95 -25.92 -1.40
CA LEU A 179 -2.12 -27.22 -0.76
C LEU A 179 -2.05 -27.01 0.74
N VAL A 180 -3.06 -27.49 1.48
CA VAL A 180 -3.13 -27.44 2.94
C VAL A 180 -3.48 -28.81 3.52
N MET A 181 -3.08 -29.04 4.76
CA MET A 181 -3.37 -30.24 5.55
C MET A 181 -4.01 -29.80 6.87
N ASN A 182 -4.99 -30.56 7.36
CA ASN A 182 -5.52 -30.38 8.72
C ASN A 182 -4.46 -30.85 9.74
N PRO A 183 -3.93 -29.96 10.61
CA PRO A 183 -2.89 -30.33 11.57
C PRO A 183 -3.38 -31.28 12.68
N LEU A 184 -4.70 -31.48 12.82
CA LEU A 184 -5.30 -32.43 13.79
C LEU A 184 -5.84 -33.70 13.13
N GLU A 185 -5.93 -33.74 11.80
CA GLU A 185 -6.37 -34.89 11.01
C GLU A 185 -5.50 -34.97 9.73
N PRO A 186 -4.22 -35.37 9.80
CA PRO A 186 -3.29 -35.23 8.67
C PRO A 186 -3.61 -36.04 7.41
N SER A 187 -4.57 -36.97 7.48
CA SER A 187 -5.18 -37.64 6.33
C SER A 187 -6.12 -36.73 5.52
N LEU A 188 -6.58 -35.63 6.11
CA LEU A 188 -7.46 -34.64 5.50
C LEU A 188 -6.64 -33.49 4.90
N LEU A 189 -6.61 -33.43 3.57
CA LEU A 189 -5.93 -32.38 2.80
C LEU A 189 -6.90 -31.67 1.86
N TYR A 190 -6.61 -30.41 1.53
CA TYR A 190 -7.33 -29.66 0.49
C TYR A 190 -6.33 -29.04 -0.50
N ALA A 191 -6.64 -29.13 -1.79
CA ALA A 191 -5.82 -28.62 -2.88
C ALA A 191 -6.67 -27.70 -3.76
N LEU A 192 -6.29 -26.42 -3.86
CA LEU A 192 -6.91 -25.46 -4.76
C LEU A 192 -6.15 -25.53 -6.09
N ILE A 193 -6.84 -25.87 -7.17
CA ILE A 193 -6.23 -26.12 -8.49
C ILE A 193 -6.98 -25.36 -9.57
N GLY A 194 -6.23 -24.66 -10.41
CA GLY A 194 -6.72 -24.07 -11.65
C GLY A 194 -6.50 -25.01 -12.83
N ALA A 195 -7.57 -25.54 -13.40
CA ALA A 195 -7.55 -26.36 -14.61
C ALA A 195 -7.73 -25.49 -15.87
N PRO A 196 -6.85 -25.56 -16.88
CA PRO A 196 -7.00 -24.77 -18.11
C PRO A 196 -8.15 -25.31 -18.97
N VAL A 197 -9.24 -24.55 -19.11
CA VAL A 197 -10.38 -24.92 -19.97
C VAL A 197 -10.13 -24.50 -21.42
N HIS A 198 -9.59 -23.29 -21.60
CA HIS A 198 -9.21 -22.71 -22.89
C HIS A 198 -8.00 -21.77 -22.68
N SER A 199 -7.36 -21.30 -23.76
CA SER A 199 -6.14 -20.48 -23.73
C SER A 199 -6.21 -19.16 -22.94
N HIS A 200 -7.40 -18.73 -22.49
CA HIS A 200 -7.64 -17.52 -21.72
C HIS A 200 -8.56 -17.72 -20.50
N ARG A 201 -8.90 -18.98 -20.12
CA ARG A 201 -9.81 -19.30 -19.00
C ARG A 201 -9.34 -20.52 -18.22
N VAL A 202 -9.27 -20.35 -16.90
CA VAL A 202 -8.90 -21.38 -15.93
C VAL A 202 -10.12 -21.61 -15.02
N ASP A 203 -10.59 -22.85 -14.94
CA ASP A 203 -11.58 -23.32 -13.97
C ASP A 203 -10.86 -23.53 -12.63
N ILE A 204 -11.20 -22.75 -11.60
CA ILE A 204 -10.56 -22.85 -10.29
C ILE A 204 -11.47 -23.65 -9.36
N ALA A 205 -11.02 -24.85 -8.99
CA ALA A 205 -11.78 -25.73 -8.13
C ALA A 205 -10.99 -26.17 -6.91
N LEU A 206 -11.72 -26.38 -5.82
CA LEU A 206 -11.21 -26.88 -4.57
C LEU A 206 -11.38 -28.40 -4.54
N TYR A 207 -10.25 -29.10 -4.47
CA TYR A 207 -10.17 -30.55 -4.30
C TYR A 207 -9.87 -30.90 -2.84
N LYS A 208 -10.27 -32.09 -2.45
CA LYS A 208 -10.15 -32.61 -1.08
C LYS A 208 -9.68 -34.06 -1.12
N SER A 209 -8.89 -34.46 -0.14
CA SER A 209 -8.51 -35.85 0.11
C SER A 209 -8.76 -36.20 1.57
N ARG A 210 -9.18 -37.45 1.83
CA ARG A 210 -9.42 -38.00 3.17
C ARG A 210 -8.45 -39.13 3.54
N ASP A 211 -7.54 -39.49 2.64
CA ASP A 211 -6.66 -40.66 2.74
C ASP A 211 -5.17 -40.31 2.72
N GLY A 212 -4.83 -39.04 2.94
CA GLY A 212 -3.46 -38.52 2.86
C GLY A 212 -3.01 -38.21 1.43
N GLY A 213 -3.91 -37.80 0.54
CA GLY A 213 -3.58 -37.46 -0.85
C GLY A 213 -3.23 -38.67 -1.72
N GLN A 214 -3.82 -39.84 -1.44
CA GLN A 214 -3.85 -40.95 -2.39
C GLN A 214 -4.91 -40.63 -3.46
N THR A 215 -6.17 -40.45 -3.03
CA THR A 215 -7.29 -40.05 -3.91
C THR A 215 -7.82 -38.66 -3.54
N TRP A 216 -8.39 -37.98 -4.53
CA TRP A 216 -8.94 -36.62 -4.42
C TRP A 216 -10.34 -36.50 -5.05
N GLU A 217 -11.24 -35.83 -4.34
CA GLU A 217 -12.61 -35.48 -4.78
C GLU A 217 -12.72 -33.96 -5.06
N ARG A 218 -13.48 -33.54 -6.08
CA ARG A 218 -13.83 -32.11 -6.31
C ARG A 218 -14.87 -31.72 -5.27
N PHE A 219 -14.47 -30.88 -4.31
CA PHE A 219 -15.21 -30.58 -3.08
C PHE A 219 -16.03 -29.29 -3.19
N ALA A 220 -15.52 -28.25 -3.88
CA ALA A 220 -16.28 -27.05 -4.18
C ALA A 220 -15.85 -26.41 -5.50
N GLU A 221 -16.81 -25.82 -6.21
CA GLU A 221 -16.55 -24.90 -7.33
C GLU A 221 -16.43 -23.47 -6.78
N LEU A 222 -15.61 -22.64 -7.44
CA LEU A 222 -15.36 -21.26 -7.04
C LEU A 222 -15.53 -20.33 -8.25
N PRO A 223 -15.81 -19.03 -8.05
CA PRO A 223 -16.05 -18.12 -9.17
C PRO A 223 -14.78 -17.87 -10.00
N ASP A 224 -14.84 -18.11 -11.31
CA ASP A 224 -13.75 -17.92 -12.27
C ASP A 224 -13.15 -16.49 -12.30
N ASP A 225 -13.92 -15.48 -11.86
CA ASP A 225 -13.49 -14.08 -11.79
C ASP A 225 -12.76 -13.73 -10.48
N VAL A 226 -12.76 -14.64 -9.50
CA VAL A 226 -12.16 -14.44 -8.17
C VAL A 226 -10.76 -15.07 -8.11
N ARG A 227 -9.73 -14.22 -8.13
CA ARG A 227 -8.35 -14.66 -7.92
C ARG A 227 -8.10 -14.94 -6.43
N PHE A 228 -7.90 -16.21 -6.10
CA PHE A 228 -7.45 -16.63 -4.78
C PHE A 228 -5.93 -16.46 -4.60
N GLU A 229 -5.54 -15.98 -3.43
CA GLU A 229 -4.18 -15.58 -3.06
C GLU A 229 -3.57 -16.51 -2.00
N HIS A 230 -4.40 -16.99 -1.06
CA HIS A 230 -4.00 -17.89 0.02
C HIS A 230 -5.14 -18.81 0.46
N MET A 231 -4.80 -19.89 1.16
CA MET A 231 -5.73 -20.89 1.72
C MET A 231 -5.18 -21.38 3.06
N ARG A 232 -6.02 -21.53 4.10
CA ARG A 232 -5.64 -22.17 5.37
C ARG A 232 -6.82 -22.87 6.03
N ILE A 233 -6.51 -23.81 6.92
CA ILE A 233 -7.49 -24.34 7.89
C ILE A 233 -7.73 -23.27 8.97
N SER A 234 -8.98 -23.08 9.38
CA SER A 234 -9.37 -22.13 10.41
C SER A 234 -8.88 -22.58 11.78
N ALA A 235 -8.10 -21.74 12.46
CA ALA A 235 -7.60 -22.02 13.81
C ALA A 235 -8.72 -22.16 14.88
N ARG A 236 -9.97 -21.79 14.54
CA ARG A 236 -11.16 -21.94 15.41
C ARG A 236 -12.01 -23.17 15.08
N ASN A 237 -11.84 -23.75 13.90
CA ASN A 237 -12.58 -24.92 13.46
C ASN A 237 -11.74 -25.70 12.42
N PRO A 238 -11.16 -26.87 12.79
CA PRO A 238 -10.35 -27.68 11.89
C PRO A 238 -11.05 -28.16 10.60
N ARG A 239 -12.39 -28.06 10.54
CA ARG A 239 -13.23 -28.37 9.38
C ARG A 239 -13.75 -27.13 8.65
N GLU A 240 -13.26 -25.94 8.97
CA GLU A 240 -13.52 -24.72 8.21
C GLU A 240 -12.25 -24.33 7.42
N LEU A 241 -12.39 -24.16 6.12
CA LEU A 241 -11.36 -23.68 5.22
C LEU A 241 -11.54 -22.18 4.99
N GLU A 242 -10.48 -21.39 5.23
CA GLU A 242 -10.43 -19.96 4.92
C GLU A 242 -9.65 -19.73 3.63
N LEU A 243 -10.36 -19.33 2.57
CA LEU A 243 -9.82 -18.93 1.27
C LEU A 243 -9.73 -17.41 1.18
N PHE A 244 -8.59 -16.89 0.76
CA PHE A 244 -8.31 -15.44 0.70
C PHE A 244 -8.33 -14.97 -0.75
N ALA A 245 -9.15 -13.96 -1.06
CA ALA A 245 -9.22 -13.35 -2.39
C ALA A 245 -9.70 -11.89 -2.31
N GLN A 246 -9.02 -10.96 -2.98
CA GLN A 246 -9.47 -9.57 -3.13
C GLN A 246 -9.82 -8.89 -1.79
N GLY A 247 -9.03 -9.15 -0.74
CA GLY A 247 -9.25 -8.63 0.62
C GLY A 247 -10.41 -9.28 1.40
N ARG A 248 -11.08 -10.30 0.84
CA ARG A 248 -12.14 -11.07 1.51
C ARG A 248 -11.65 -12.46 1.93
N ILE A 249 -12.29 -13.00 2.97
CA ILE A 249 -12.17 -14.40 3.37
C ILE A 249 -13.46 -15.12 3.01
N VAL A 250 -13.41 -16.02 2.04
CA VAL A 250 -14.47 -17.00 1.79
C VAL A 250 -14.26 -18.17 2.75
N ARG A 251 -15.30 -18.55 3.48
CA ARG A 251 -15.27 -19.68 4.43
C ARG A 251 -16.08 -20.83 3.88
N ILE A 252 -15.48 -22.02 3.84
CA ILE A 252 -16.14 -23.25 3.40
C ILE A 252 -16.08 -24.24 4.57
N LEU A 253 -17.26 -24.67 5.03
CA LEU A 253 -17.39 -25.66 6.09
C LEU A 253 -17.45 -27.06 5.50
N ASP A 254 -16.65 -27.97 6.04
CA ASP A 254 -16.62 -29.37 5.67
C ASP A 254 -17.53 -30.21 6.60
N SER A 255 -18.78 -30.40 6.18
CA SER A 255 -19.77 -31.23 6.87
C SER A 255 -19.79 -32.66 6.33
N GLU A 256 -20.01 -33.64 7.21
CA GLU A 256 -19.95 -35.08 6.90
C GLU A 256 -21.18 -35.66 6.18
N SER A 257 -22.14 -34.83 5.75
CA SER A 257 -23.30 -35.27 4.95
C SER A 257 -22.96 -35.36 3.46
N ASP A 258 -23.08 -36.55 2.89
CA ASP A 258 -22.65 -36.91 1.54
C ASP A 258 -23.29 -36.15 0.35
N ALA A 259 -22.58 -36.24 -0.78
CA ALA A 259 -23.05 -36.09 -2.17
C ALA A 259 -23.53 -34.70 -2.62
N HIS A 260 -22.74 -34.09 -3.51
CA HIS A 260 -23.02 -32.84 -4.23
C HIS A 260 -23.37 -31.64 -3.34
N ALA A 261 -22.33 -31.01 -2.78
CA ALA A 261 -22.38 -29.62 -2.38
C ALA A 261 -22.54 -28.70 -3.62
N GLU A 262 -23.76 -28.59 -4.14
CA GLU A 262 -24.13 -27.46 -4.98
C GLU A 262 -23.84 -26.15 -4.24
N ALA A 263 -23.45 -25.11 -4.98
CA ALA A 263 -23.34 -23.75 -4.46
C ALA A 263 -24.73 -23.08 -4.31
N SER A 264 -25.65 -23.76 -3.61
CA SER A 264 -27.08 -23.39 -3.48
C SER A 264 -27.50 -23.02 -2.04
N ALA A 265 -26.56 -22.62 -1.20
CA ALA A 265 -26.84 -21.84 0.01
C ALA A 265 -26.88 -20.33 -0.32
N PRO A 266 -27.91 -19.58 0.13
CA PRO A 266 -28.03 -18.16 -0.21
C PRO A 266 -26.95 -17.31 0.48
N ILE A 267 -26.50 -16.23 -0.18
CA ILE A 267 -25.71 -15.18 0.47
C ILE A 267 -26.59 -14.51 1.52
N GLU A 268 -26.40 -14.86 2.78
CA GLU A 268 -27.21 -14.37 3.89
C GLU A 268 -26.96 -12.87 4.12
N ARG A 269 -27.82 -12.04 3.53
CA ARG A 269 -27.89 -10.61 3.83
C ARG A 269 -28.47 -10.44 5.22
N LEU A 270 -27.61 -10.11 6.19
CA LEU A 270 -28.04 -9.66 7.52
C LEU A 270 -29.13 -8.58 7.38
N PRO A 271 -30.29 -8.73 8.06
CA PRO A 271 -31.36 -7.75 7.98
C PRO A 271 -30.94 -6.43 8.63
N ARG A 272 -31.26 -5.32 7.96
CA ARG A 272 -31.31 -4.00 8.61
C ARG A 272 -32.67 -3.86 9.30
N GLU A 273 -32.64 -3.74 10.63
CA GLU A 273 -33.56 -2.92 11.43
C GLU A 273 -32.77 -2.39 12.65
N PRO A 274 -33.17 -1.28 13.29
CA PRO A 274 -32.22 -0.43 14.01
C PRO A 274 -32.21 -0.66 15.53
N GLU A 275 -31.36 -1.58 16.01
CA GLU A 275 -30.86 -1.42 17.38
C GLU A 275 -29.82 -0.30 17.44
N ALA A 276 -30.06 0.68 18.31
CA ALA A 276 -29.18 1.82 18.52
C ALA A 276 -27.96 1.42 19.36
N TRP A 277 -27.06 0.64 18.75
CA TRP A 277 -25.68 0.49 19.22
C TRP A 277 -25.04 1.88 19.20
N THR A 278 -24.95 2.48 20.40
CA THR A 278 -24.43 3.84 20.59
C THR A 278 -23.05 3.92 19.94
N LEU A 279 -22.84 4.96 19.12
CA LEU A 279 -21.67 5.08 18.26
C LEU A 279 -20.42 5.43 19.09
N ALA A 280 -19.91 4.46 19.84
CA ALA A 280 -18.60 4.48 20.48
C ALA A 280 -17.57 4.50 19.36
N ALA A 281 -17.13 5.71 19.01
CA ALA A 281 -16.19 5.92 17.91
C ALA A 281 -14.93 5.07 18.11
N ALA A 282 -14.43 4.49 17.03
CA ALA A 282 -13.08 3.93 16.98
C ALA A 282 -12.07 5.05 17.18
N GLN A 283 -11.71 5.31 18.44
CA GLN A 283 -10.65 6.24 18.79
C GLN A 283 -9.31 5.68 18.29
N ASP A 284 -8.44 6.57 17.86
CA ASP A 284 -7.12 6.23 17.33
C ASP A 284 -6.30 5.43 18.36
N PHE A 285 -5.60 4.38 17.92
CA PHE A 285 -4.94 3.43 18.82
C PHE A 285 -3.61 2.92 18.29
N ASP A 286 -2.77 2.42 19.19
CA ASP A 286 -1.45 1.87 18.86
C ASP A 286 -1.55 0.35 18.65
N ALA A 287 -1.43 -0.10 17.40
CA ALA A 287 -1.26 -1.51 17.05
C ALA A 287 0.21 -1.92 17.26
N GLY A 288 0.59 -2.07 18.53
CA GLY A 288 1.98 -2.30 18.93
C GLY A 288 2.83 -1.05 18.72
N GLU A 289 3.57 -1.01 17.61
CA GLU A 289 4.44 0.11 17.20
C GLU A 289 3.94 0.79 15.89
N ILE A 290 2.67 0.59 15.54
CA ILE A 290 1.97 1.26 14.43
C ILE A 290 0.85 2.14 15.01
N ALA A 291 0.81 3.42 14.66
CA ALA A 291 -0.28 4.31 15.04
C ALA A 291 -1.44 4.17 14.04
N VAL A 292 -2.60 3.70 14.50
CA VAL A 292 -3.80 3.51 13.68
C VAL A 292 -4.71 4.73 13.86
N LEU A 293 -4.82 5.55 12.81
CA LEU A 293 -5.71 6.70 12.77
C LEU A 293 -6.97 6.35 11.96
N HIS A 294 -8.15 6.56 12.54
CA HIS A 294 -9.41 6.37 11.83
C HIS A 294 -9.85 7.71 11.23
N ASP A 295 -10.18 7.70 9.94
CA ASP A 295 -10.70 8.88 9.26
C ASP A 295 -12.06 9.26 9.86
N ASP A 296 -12.14 10.46 10.43
CA ASP A 296 -13.40 11.07 10.88
C ASP A 296 -14.09 11.88 9.76
N GLY A 297 -13.50 11.90 8.57
CA GLY A 297 -13.80 12.77 7.43
C GLY A 297 -12.74 13.85 7.19
N THR A 298 -11.79 14.00 8.13
CA THR A 298 -10.75 15.04 8.07
C THR A 298 -9.34 14.51 7.75
N LEU A 299 -9.13 13.19 7.62
CA LEU A 299 -7.81 12.62 7.29
C LEU A 299 -7.67 12.34 5.79
N MET A 300 -8.75 11.92 5.15
CA MET A 300 -8.86 11.77 3.69
C MET A 300 -9.71 12.89 3.09
N HIS A 301 -9.53 13.17 1.80
CA HIS A 301 -10.35 14.13 1.05
C HIS A 301 -11.45 13.39 0.30
N VAL A 302 -12.36 12.80 1.07
CA VAL A 302 -13.57 12.11 0.61
C VAL A 302 -14.79 13.02 0.74
N PHE A 303 -15.83 12.77 -0.06
CA PHE A 303 -17.06 13.57 0.00
C PHE A 303 -17.81 13.36 1.31
N ASP A 304 -17.86 14.38 2.17
CA ASP A 304 -18.55 14.32 3.47
C ASP A 304 -19.75 15.29 3.57
N LEU A 305 -20.14 15.93 2.46
CA LEU A 305 -21.27 16.87 2.38
C LEU A 305 -22.66 16.20 2.34
N MET A 306 -22.74 14.87 2.49
CA MET A 306 -24.01 14.14 2.54
C MET A 306 -24.92 14.64 3.68
N GLY A 307 -26.20 14.88 3.36
CA GLY A 307 -27.18 15.47 4.27
C GLY A 307 -27.04 16.98 4.48
N LYS A 308 -26.02 17.62 3.91
CA LYS A 308 -25.79 19.08 4.01
C LYS A 308 -26.37 19.80 2.79
N THR A 309 -26.76 21.06 3.01
CA THR A 309 -27.09 22.01 1.93
C THR A 309 -26.17 23.22 2.07
N LEU A 310 -25.43 23.55 1.00
CA LEU A 310 -24.59 24.73 0.89
C LEU A 310 -25.35 25.84 0.18
N GLN A 311 -25.49 27.02 0.78
CA GLN A 311 -26.03 28.21 0.12
C GLN A 311 -24.88 29.13 -0.32
N PHE A 312 -24.93 29.56 -1.57
CA PHE A 312 -24.07 30.55 -2.18
C PHE A 312 -24.85 31.86 -2.38
N ILE A 313 -24.29 32.97 -1.90
CA ILE A 313 -24.87 34.32 -1.97
C ILE A 313 -23.88 35.24 -2.70
N PRO A 314 -24.23 35.87 -3.84
CA PRO A 314 -23.34 36.78 -4.55
C PRO A 314 -22.83 37.94 -3.69
N ILE A 315 -21.54 38.25 -3.78
CA ILE A 315 -20.90 39.39 -3.11
C ILE A 315 -19.88 40.10 -4.01
N GLY A 316 -19.79 41.42 -3.88
CA GLY A 316 -18.86 42.25 -4.65
C GLY A 316 -19.11 42.16 -6.16
N THR A 317 -18.03 42.11 -6.95
CA THR A 317 -18.07 42.10 -8.43
C THR A 317 -18.04 40.68 -9.03
N GLY A 318 -18.21 39.63 -8.22
CA GLY A 318 -18.24 38.25 -8.72
C GLY A 318 -17.96 37.14 -7.70
N GLY A 319 -17.58 37.44 -6.45
CA GLY A 319 -17.37 36.41 -5.43
C GLY A 319 -18.68 35.89 -4.84
N PHE A 320 -18.56 34.86 -3.98
CA PHE A 320 -19.69 34.29 -3.24
C PHE A 320 -19.38 34.18 -1.75
N ALA A 321 -20.33 34.61 -0.91
CA ALA A 321 -20.40 34.15 0.46
C ALA A 321 -21.02 32.74 0.46
N VAL A 322 -20.40 31.80 1.17
CA VAL A 322 -20.86 30.41 1.25
C VAL A 322 -21.11 30.03 2.70
N SER A 323 -22.20 29.32 2.97
CA SER A 323 -22.56 28.85 4.30
C SER A 323 -23.48 27.63 4.24
N VAL A 324 -23.44 26.77 5.27
CA VAL A 324 -24.46 25.72 5.45
C VAL A 324 -25.85 26.37 5.62
N SER A 325 -26.87 25.74 5.06
CA SER A 325 -28.25 26.22 4.98
C SER A 325 -29.22 25.15 5.47
N SER A 326 -30.31 25.58 6.10
CA SER A 326 -31.42 24.70 6.54
C SER A 326 -32.44 24.41 5.43
N LEU A 327 -32.11 24.71 4.16
CA LEU A 327 -32.93 24.34 3.01
C LEU A 327 -32.89 22.82 2.81
N ALA A 328 -34.04 22.17 2.97
CA ALA A 328 -34.20 20.73 2.81
C ALA A 328 -34.04 20.28 1.34
N PHE A 329 -33.91 18.96 1.15
CA PHE A 329 -34.03 18.34 -0.16
C PHE A 329 -35.46 18.49 -0.71
N ASP A 330 -35.62 18.74 -2.01
CA ASP A 330 -36.96 18.84 -2.64
C ASP A 330 -37.30 17.50 -3.32
N ASP A 331 -38.05 16.65 -2.60
CA ASP A 331 -38.42 15.31 -3.07
C ASP A 331 -39.43 15.33 -4.25
N ASP A 332 -40.12 16.46 -4.48
CA ASP A 332 -40.90 16.66 -5.70
C ASP A 332 -39.98 17.14 -6.83
N LEU A 333 -39.51 16.16 -7.60
CA LEU A 333 -38.50 16.30 -8.66
C LEU A 333 -38.98 17.13 -9.87
N GLY A 334 -40.29 17.26 -10.09
CA GLY A 334 -40.85 17.87 -11.31
C GLY A 334 -40.65 17.04 -12.58
N GLN A 335 -40.36 17.71 -13.70
CA GLN A 335 -40.30 17.11 -15.03
C GLN A 335 -38.95 16.40 -15.28
N LYS A 336 -38.97 15.11 -15.64
CA LYS A 336 -37.78 14.40 -16.11
C LYS A 336 -37.27 14.98 -17.45
N LEU A 337 -35.98 15.26 -17.53
CA LEU A 337 -35.27 15.63 -18.75
C LEU A 337 -34.86 14.38 -19.53
N ASN A 338 -34.94 14.44 -20.86
CA ASN A 338 -34.41 13.41 -21.74
C ASN A 338 -32.91 13.68 -21.97
N LEU A 339 -32.07 12.99 -21.21
CA LEU A 339 -30.62 13.24 -21.12
C LEU A 339 -29.89 11.88 -21.02
N GLY A 340 -28.96 11.62 -21.94
CA GLY A 340 -28.16 10.38 -21.95
C GLY A 340 -26.78 10.52 -21.27
N ASN A 341 -25.99 9.46 -21.31
CA ASN A 341 -24.55 9.53 -21.04
C ASN A 341 -23.85 10.53 -21.99
N ASP A 342 -22.87 11.29 -21.48
CA ASP A 342 -22.14 12.34 -22.23
C ASP A 342 -23.03 13.38 -22.95
N ASP A 343 -24.28 13.58 -22.50
CA ASP A 343 -25.25 14.49 -23.12
C ASP A 343 -25.48 15.80 -22.31
N SER A 344 -26.20 16.76 -22.90
CA SER A 344 -26.57 18.05 -22.31
C SER A 344 -27.83 18.63 -22.94
N VAL A 345 -28.81 19.00 -22.11
CA VAL A 345 -30.06 19.65 -22.51
C VAL A 345 -30.05 21.11 -22.10
N GLU A 346 -30.39 22.02 -23.02
CA GLU A 346 -30.59 23.43 -22.70
C GLU A 346 -32.01 23.69 -22.21
N ILE A 347 -32.16 24.24 -21.00
CA ILE A 347 -33.46 24.65 -20.44
C ILE A 347 -33.57 26.17 -20.40
N THR A 348 -34.80 26.67 -20.52
CA THR A 348 -35.12 28.09 -20.33
C THR A 348 -35.67 28.30 -18.92
N LEU A 349 -35.05 29.18 -18.14
CA LEU A 349 -35.52 29.58 -16.82
C LEU A 349 -36.69 30.56 -16.98
N PRO A 350 -37.75 30.48 -16.16
CA PRO A 350 -38.87 31.43 -16.19
C PRO A 350 -38.52 32.82 -15.60
N PHE A 351 -37.26 33.05 -15.25
CA PHE A 351 -36.70 34.31 -14.76
C PHE A 351 -35.28 34.52 -15.29
N ASN A 352 -34.82 35.77 -15.27
CA ASN A 352 -33.40 36.07 -15.43
C ASN A 352 -32.66 35.69 -14.13
N PHE A 353 -31.63 34.85 -14.23
CA PHE A 353 -30.71 34.51 -13.15
C PHE A 353 -29.43 35.35 -13.28
N PRO A 354 -29.15 36.30 -12.37
CA PRO A 354 -27.91 37.09 -12.41
C PRO A 354 -26.71 36.22 -12.05
N PHE A 355 -25.77 36.02 -12.98
CA PHE A 355 -24.59 35.17 -12.78
C PHE A 355 -23.34 35.77 -13.41
N TYR A 356 -22.31 36.03 -12.59
CA TYR A 356 -21.05 36.69 -12.97
C TYR A 356 -21.24 37.91 -13.88
N GLY A 357 -22.04 38.87 -13.41
CA GLY A 357 -22.26 40.16 -14.09
C GLY A 357 -23.11 40.09 -15.37
N ARG A 358 -23.79 38.96 -15.65
CA ARG A 358 -24.75 38.83 -16.77
C ARG A 358 -26.02 38.12 -16.32
N ASP A 359 -27.17 38.66 -16.71
CA ASP A 359 -28.45 37.96 -16.60
C ASP A 359 -28.50 36.77 -17.57
N ARG A 360 -28.89 35.60 -17.06
CA ARG A 360 -29.03 34.36 -17.84
C ARG A 360 -30.43 33.79 -17.66
N ASN A 361 -31.17 33.59 -18.74
CA ASN A 361 -32.44 32.85 -18.73
C ASN A 361 -32.34 31.50 -19.49
N ARG A 362 -31.15 31.11 -19.94
CA ARG A 362 -30.87 29.81 -20.57
C ARG A 362 -29.66 29.17 -19.91
N VAL A 363 -29.75 27.90 -19.58
CA VAL A 363 -28.69 27.12 -18.91
C VAL A 363 -28.66 25.69 -19.46
N PHE A 364 -27.46 25.15 -19.64
CA PHE A 364 -27.26 23.77 -20.05
C PHE A 364 -27.19 22.87 -18.81
N VAL A 365 -28.08 21.88 -18.73
CA VAL A 365 -28.06 20.79 -17.75
C VAL A 365 -27.30 19.62 -18.38
N ASN A 366 -26.16 19.26 -17.79
CA ASN A 366 -25.25 18.28 -18.33
C ASN A 366 -25.34 16.93 -17.59
N SER A 367 -25.10 15.83 -18.30
CA SER A 367 -25.10 14.46 -17.76
C SER A 367 -24.21 14.33 -16.51
N ASN A 368 -22.96 14.76 -16.65
CA ASN A 368 -21.87 14.82 -15.65
C ASN A 368 -22.12 15.66 -14.37
N GLY A 369 -23.36 16.05 -14.08
CA GLY A 369 -23.72 16.71 -12.82
C GLY A 369 -23.38 18.20 -12.74
N THR A 370 -23.26 18.89 -13.88
CA THR A 370 -22.94 20.34 -13.94
C THR A 370 -24.02 21.18 -14.63
N LEU A 371 -24.10 22.47 -14.26
CA LEU A 371 -24.84 23.52 -14.98
C LEU A 371 -23.88 24.52 -15.64
N SER A 372 -23.95 24.69 -16.95
CA SER A 372 -23.05 25.57 -17.70
C SER A 372 -23.78 26.72 -18.44
N PHE A 373 -23.24 27.93 -18.34
CA PHE A 373 -23.90 29.16 -18.78
C PHE A 373 -23.26 29.73 -20.05
N GLY A 374 -23.63 29.17 -21.20
CA GLY A 374 -23.20 29.64 -22.53
C GLY A 374 -22.77 28.54 -23.52
N GLY A 375 -22.79 27.28 -23.09
CA GLY A 375 -22.53 26.12 -23.95
C GLY A 375 -22.69 24.80 -23.20
N LYS A 376 -22.79 23.69 -23.93
CA LYS A 376 -22.80 22.31 -23.38
C LYS A 376 -21.46 22.00 -22.68
N ARG A 377 -21.50 21.20 -21.60
CA ARG A 377 -20.30 20.70 -20.90
C ARG A 377 -20.32 19.17 -20.84
N LEU A 378 -19.76 18.53 -21.86
CA LEU A 378 -19.77 17.06 -22.02
C LEU A 378 -18.48 16.36 -21.55
N ALA A 379 -17.62 17.06 -20.80
CA ALA A 379 -16.41 16.44 -20.26
C ALA A 379 -16.77 15.61 -19.01
N PRO A 380 -16.54 14.28 -18.98
CA PRO A 380 -17.08 13.42 -17.93
C PRO A 380 -16.54 13.80 -16.54
N ASN A 381 -15.22 13.88 -16.40
CA ASN A 381 -14.55 14.30 -15.17
C ASN A 381 -14.13 15.80 -15.22
N PRO A 382 -13.79 16.42 -14.07
CA PRO A 382 -13.15 17.74 -14.03
C PRO A 382 -11.98 17.84 -15.01
N SER A 383 -12.03 18.80 -15.94
CA SER A 383 -11.09 18.84 -17.08
C SER A 383 -10.71 20.22 -17.57
N THR A 384 -9.57 20.24 -18.26
CA THR A 384 -8.66 21.37 -18.50
C THR A 384 -9.08 22.41 -19.55
N VAL A 385 -10.30 22.34 -20.10
CA VAL A 385 -10.69 23.16 -21.27
C VAL A 385 -12.09 23.75 -21.09
N SER A 386 -12.23 24.91 -20.44
CA SER A 386 -13.49 25.66 -20.39
C SER A 386 -13.34 27.12 -19.96
N ASP A 387 -13.89 28.03 -20.78
CA ASP A 387 -14.02 29.47 -20.49
C ASP A 387 -15.44 29.89 -20.02
N THR A 388 -16.38 28.94 -19.93
CA THR A 388 -17.78 29.25 -19.58
C THR A 388 -18.01 29.25 -18.06
N PRO A 389 -18.73 30.24 -17.50
CA PRO A 389 -19.19 30.18 -16.11
C PRO A 389 -20.04 28.93 -15.85
N MET A 390 -19.87 28.33 -14.67
CA MET A 390 -20.42 27.02 -14.34
C MET A 390 -20.75 26.90 -12.85
N ILE A 391 -21.83 26.20 -12.52
CA ILE A 391 -22.10 25.68 -11.18
C ILE A 391 -21.95 24.16 -11.28
N ALA A 392 -21.15 23.57 -10.40
CA ALA A 392 -20.92 22.12 -10.32
C ALA A 392 -21.45 21.61 -8.97
N PRO A 393 -22.70 21.14 -8.90
CA PRO A 393 -23.18 20.42 -7.72
C PRO A 393 -22.33 19.18 -7.44
N LEU A 394 -22.13 18.32 -8.44
CA LEU A 394 -21.22 17.19 -8.40
C LEU A 394 -20.71 16.91 -9.82
N TRP A 395 -19.48 17.32 -10.14
CA TRP A 395 -18.86 17.03 -11.43
C TRP A 395 -18.10 15.70 -11.38
N THR A 396 -18.66 14.67 -12.02
CA THR A 396 -18.05 13.34 -12.21
C THR A 396 -18.70 12.64 -13.41
N ASP A 397 -18.07 11.60 -13.93
CA ASP A 397 -18.56 10.78 -15.07
C ASP A 397 -19.90 10.10 -14.71
N LEU A 398 -21.05 10.71 -15.03
CA LEU A 398 -22.41 10.26 -14.67
C LEU A 398 -23.23 9.83 -15.89
N ASP A 399 -24.03 8.76 -15.74
CA ASP A 399 -24.90 8.21 -16.79
C ASP A 399 -26.40 8.23 -16.38
N PRO A 400 -27.15 9.29 -16.72
CA PRO A 400 -28.59 9.37 -16.46
C PRO A 400 -29.47 8.43 -17.32
N SER A 401 -28.89 7.76 -18.32
CA SER A 401 -29.57 6.76 -19.14
C SER A 401 -29.52 5.34 -18.55
N ALA A 402 -28.49 5.00 -17.77
CA ALA A 402 -28.36 3.69 -17.13
C ALA A 402 -29.36 3.48 -15.98
N GLN A 403 -29.52 4.47 -15.08
CA GLN A 403 -30.48 4.41 -13.96
C GLN A 403 -30.86 5.81 -13.47
N GLY A 404 -32.04 5.94 -12.86
CA GLY A 404 -32.51 7.18 -12.23
C GLY A 404 -32.92 8.23 -13.27
N GLY A 405 -32.39 9.45 -13.15
CA GLY A 405 -32.48 10.49 -14.17
C GLY A 405 -32.20 11.89 -13.65
N VAL A 406 -32.27 12.87 -14.56
CA VAL A 406 -32.20 14.31 -14.21
C VAL A 406 -33.57 14.94 -14.41
N PHE A 407 -33.96 15.82 -13.49
CA PHE A 407 -35.29 16.40 -13.41
C PHE A 407 -35.20 17.92 -13.19
N VAL A 408 -36.24 18.65 -13.59
CA VAL A 408 -36.37 20.09 -13.40
C VAL A 408 -37.75 20.49 -12.91
N LYS A 409 -37.77 21.39 -11.93
CA LYS A 409 -38.97 22.00 -11.36
C LYS A 409 -38.78 23.51 -11.30
N ALA A 410 -39.58 24.26 -12.05
CA ALA A 410 -39.39 25.70 -12.22
C ALA A 410 -40.65 26.51 -11.87
N THR A 411 -40.43 27.65 -11.23
CA THR A 411 -41.42 28.66 -10.83
C THR A 411 -40.85 30.05 -11.13
N ALA A 412 -41.67 31.10 -11.14
CA ALA A 412 -41.23 32.46 -11.47
C ALA A 412 -40.08 33.02 -10.58
N GLU A 413 -39.83 32.43 -9.41
CA GLU A 413 -38.81 32.88 -8.45
C GLU A 413 -37.69 31.86 -8.18
N ARG A 414 -37.90 30.57 -8.53
CA ARG A 414 -36.98 29.47 -8.21
C ARG A 414 -37.03 28.36 -9.26
N ALA A 415 -35.86 27.80 -9.59
CA ALA A 415 -35.73 26.58 -10.37
C ALA A 415 -34.85 25.57 -9.62
N THR A 416 -35.39 24.38 -9.36
CA THR A 416 -34.66 23.22 -8.83
C THR A 416 -34.30 22.30 -9.99
N ILE A 417 -33.04 21.86 -10.07
CA ILE A 417 -32.57 20.82 -10.98
C ILE A 417 -31.97 19.70 -10.14
N THR A 418 -32.47 18.48 -10.30
CA THR A 418 -32.11 17.33 -9.45
C THR A 418 -31.63 16.16 -10.29
N TRP A 419 -30.42 15.69 -10.04
CA TRP A 419 -29.96 14.37 -10.47
C TRP A 419 -30.40 13.40 -9.38
N SER A 420 -31.26 12.44 -9.70
CA SER A 420 -31.84 11.51 -8.72
C SER A 420 -31.63 10.07 -9.13
N GLY A 421 -30.94 9.30 -8.28
CA GLY A 421 -30.62 7.90 -8.53
C GLY A 421 -29.64 7.68 -9.69
N VAL A 422 -28.84 8.69 -10.07
CA VAL A 422 -27.99 8.67 -11.26
C VAL A 422 -26.66 7.94 -10.95
N PRO A 423 -26.33 6.85 -11.65
CA PRO A 423 -25.08 6.13 -11.43
C PRO A 423 -23.89 6.89 -12.02
N LYS A 424 -22.72 6.72 -11.41
CA LYS A 424 -21.44 7.03 -12.06
C LYS A 424 -21.25 6.05 -13.23
N ALA A 425 -21.00 6.55 -14.43
CA ALA A 425 -21.02 5.80 -15.68
C ALA A 425 -20.13 4.55 -15.61
N ARG A 426 -20.66 3.43 -16.12
CA ARG A 426 -20.04 2.08 -16.07
C ARG A 426 -19.81 1.53 -14.64
N THR A 427 -20.50 2.06 -13.63
CA THR A 427 -20.47 1.55 -12.24
C THR A 427 -21.87 1.46 -11.63
N SER A 428 -21.98 0.86 -10.44
CA SER A 428 -23.20 0.81 -9.61
C SER A 428 -23.26 1.89 -8.53
N LEU A 429 -22.39 2.91 -8.58
CA LEU A 429 -22.28 3.95 -7.55
C LEU A 429 -23.33 5.06 -7.80
N ILE A 430 -24.35 5.14 -6.96
CA ILE A 430 -25.56 5.96 -7.14
C ILE A 430 -25.41 7.35 -6.51
N ASN A 431 -25.85 8.39 -7.22
CA ASN A 431 -25.78 9.79 -6.78
C ASN A 431 -27.16 10.45 -6.86
N THR A 432 -27.55 11.13 -5.78
CA THR A 432 -28.75 11.96 -5.67
C THR A 432 -28.42 13.30 -5.04
N PHE A 433 -28.50 14.37 -5.84
CA PHE A 433 -28.15 15.73 -5.48
C PHE A 433 -28.95 16.74 -6.29
N GLN A 434 -29.16 17.93 -5.72
CA GLN A 434 -29.91 19.02 -6.35
C GLN A 434 -29.12 20.33 -6.37
N VAL A 435 -29.49 21.20 -7.31
CA VAL A 435 -29.17 22.63 -7.29
C VAL A 435 -30.45 23.45 -7.37
N VAL A 436 -30.56 24.42 -6.48
CA VAL A 436 -31.69 25.34 -6.40
C VAL A 436 -31.21 26.73 -6.81
N LEU A 437 -31.63 27.21 -7.98
CA LEU A 437 -31.37 28.58 -8.46
C LEU A 437 -32.51 29.49 -8.00
N GLU A 438 -32.19 30.64 -7.43
CA GLU A 438 -33.15 31.68 -7.03
C GLU A 438 -33.03 32.90 -7.96
N ARG A 439 -34.15 33.58 -8.26
CA ARG A 439 -34.18 34.80 -9.10
C ARG A 439 -33.26 35.93 -8.62
N SER A 440 -32.88 35.92 -7.35
CA SER A 440 -31.93 36.85 -6.73
C SER A 440 -30.45 36.64 -7.11
N GLY A 441 -30.12 35.61 -7.89
CA GLY A 441 -28.74 35.21 -8.19
C GLY A 441 -28.10 34.34 -7.09
N ARG A 442 -28.81 34.13 -5.97
CA ARG A 442 -28.48 33.10 -4.98
C ARG A 442 -28.70 31.71 -5.58
N PHE A 443 -27.92 30.75 -5.13
CA PHE A 443 -28.22 29.34 -5.36
C PHE A 443 -27.84 28.48 -4.15
N SER A 444 -28.33 27.25 -4.10
CA SER A 444 -27.92 26.24 -3.14
C SER A 444 -27.55 24.92 -3.82
N LEU A 445 -26.58 24.21 -3.27
CA LEU A 445 -26.19 22.83 -3.61
C LEU A 445 -26.61 21.93 -2.44
N SER A 446 -27.26 20.79 -2.69
CA SER A 446 -27.79 19.93 -1.62
C SER A 446 -27.70 18.45 -1.97
N PHE A 447 -27.29 17.64 -1.01
CA PHE A 447 -26.76 16.30 -1.28
C PHE A 447 -27.48 15.24 -0.43
N GLN A 448 -28.27 14.38 -1.06
CA GLN A 448 -28.96 13.27 -0.38
C GLN A 448 -28.08 12.02 -0.35
N ARG A 449 -27.34 11.75 -1.45
CA ARG A 449 -26.41 10.62 -1.58
C ARG A 449 -25.35 10.93 -2.64
N VAL A 450 -24.09 10.61 -2.37
CA VAL A 450 -23.00 10.64 -3.35
C VAL A 450 -22.12 9.42 -3.11
N ASP A 451 -22.31 8.39 -3.93
CA ASP A 451 -21.44 7.20 -3.91
C ASP A 451 -20.20 7.40 -4.81
N ALA A 452 -20.14 8.48 -5.60
CA ALA A 452 -18.96 8.79 -6.40
C ALA A 452 -17.73 8.99 -5.49
N PRO A 453 -16.61 8.28 -5.73
CA PRO A 453 -15.46 8.30 -4.83
C PRO A 453 -14.57 9.53 -5.06
N THR A 454 -14.65 10.11 -6.26
CA THR A 454 -13.94 11.32 -6.67
C THR A 454 -14.85 12.20 -7.52
N GLY A 455 -14.63 13.52 -7.41
CA GLY A 455 -15.41 14.52 -8.11
C GLY A 455 -15.11 15.93 -7.61
N LEU A 456 -15.82 16.91 -8.16
CA LEU A 456 -15.66 18.31 -7.78
C LEU A 456 -17.03 18.93 -7.48
N THR A 457 -17.10 19.77 -6.45
CA THR A 457 -18.29 20.56 -6.12
C THR A 457 -17.96 22.04 -5.95
N GLY A 458 -18.84 22.97 -6.34
CA GLY A 458 -18.63 24.40 -6.23
C GLY A 458 -19.07 25.24 -7.43
N VAL A 459 -18.41 26.38 -7.65
CA VAL A 459 -18.79 27.40 -8.64
C VAL A 459 -17.58 28.09 -9.27
N PHE A 460 -17.66 28.42 -10.56
CA PHE A 460 -16.56 28.92 -11.40
C PHE A 460 -17.02 30.05 -12.35
N ASN A 461 -16.20 31.07 -12.56
CA ASN A 461 -16.51 32.18 -13.48
C ASN A 461 -16.13 31.93 -14.95
N GLY A 462 -15.48 30.81 -15.25
CA GLY A 462 -14.78 30.55 -16.51
C GLY A 462 -13.28 30.40 -16.26
N ASN A 463 -12.51 29.98 -17.28
CA ASN A 463 -11.13 29.51 -17.14
C ASN A 463 -10.95 28.53 -15.97
N VAL A 464 -11.79 27.48 -16.01
CA VAL A 464 -11.89 26.44 -14.97
C VAL A 464 -10.54 25.75 -14.75
N LEU A 465 -9.71 25.65 -15.80
CA LEU A 465 -8.33 25.19 -15.74
C LEU A 465 -7.49 25.99 -14.74
N ALA A 466 -7.35 27.30 -14.96
CA ALA A 466 -6.52 28.15 -14.10
C ALA A 466 -7.05 28.18 -12.66
N GLN A 467 -8.37 28.02 -12.48
CA GLN A 467 -8.99 27.98 -11.16
C GLN A 467 -8.73 26.68 -10.41
N ILE A 468 -8.64 25.53 -11.09
CA ILE A 468 -8.27 24.26 -10.46
C ILE A 468 -6.77 24.19 -10.14
N PHE A 469 -5.89 24.70 -11.02
CA PHE A 469 -4.43 24.61 -10.84
C PHE A 469 -3.80 25.74 -10.01
N PHE A 470 -4.35 26.96 -10.05
CA PHE A 470 -3.79 28.14 -9.37
C PHE A 470 -4.77 28.82 -8.42
N GLY A 471 -6.03 28.37 -8.39
CA GLY A 471 -7.01 28.78 -7.38
C GLY A 471 -6.83 28.03 -6.07
N ARG A 472 -7.66 28.38 -5.09
CA ARG A 472 -7.72 27.73 -3.78
C ARG A 472 -8.93 26.81 -3.73
N SER A 473 -8.70 25.50 -3.73
CA SER A 473 -9.70 24.58 -3.23
C SER A 473 -9.92 24.84 -1.73
N VAL A 474 -11.19 24.78 -1.32
CA VAL A 474 -11.62 24.85 0.08
C VAL A 474 -12.18 23.51 0.50
N ASP A 475 -12.29 23.32 1.81
CA ASP A 475 -13.04 22.25 2.45
C ASP A 475 -14.40 22.81 2.89
N PHE A 476 -15.51 22.48 2.23
CA PHE A 476 -16.80 23.05 2.58
C PHE A 476 -17.38 22.53 3.90
N SER A 477 -16.76 21.53 4.52
CA SER A 477 -17.16 21.02 5.83
C SER A 477 -16.47 21.73 6.97
N ASP A 478 -15.22 22.15 6.78
CA ASP A 478 -14.40 22.79 7.82
C ASP A 478 -14.08 24.28 7.58
N ASP A 479 -13.99 24.77 6.34
CA ASP A 479 -13.66 26.19 6.04
C ASP A 479 -14.90 27.13 6.08
N LEU A 480 -16.12 26.60 6.28
CA LEU A 480 -17.35 27.42 6.28
C LEU A 480 -17.60 28.15 7.62
N PRO A 481 -18.14 29.39 7.59
CA PRO A 481 -18.63 30.12 6.42
C PRO A 481 -17.54 30.94 5.70
N ILE A 482 -17.48 30.81 4.38
CA ILE A 482 -16.58 31.59 3.51
C ILE A 482 -17.22 32.94 3.18
N ARG A 483 -16.44 34.02 3.24
CA ARG A 483 -16.86 35.39 2.85
C ARG A 483 -15.74 36.13 2.13
N ASP A 484 -15.36 35.65 0.95
CA ASP A 484 -14.34 36.28 0.12
C ASP A 484 -14.95 36.77 -1.21
N ALA A 485 -14.93 38.08 -1.41
CA ALA A 485 -15.46 38.72 -2.62
C ALA A 485 -14.44 38.74 -3.78
N THR A 486 -13.21 38.30 -3.55
CA THR A 486 -12.12 38.31 -4.54
C THR A 486 -11.94 36.97 -5.27
N LEU A 487 -12.46 35.87 -4.70
CA LEU A 487 -12.34 34.54 -5.30
C LEU A 487 -13.21 34.41 -6.57
N PRO A 488 -12.62 34.14 -7.75
CA PRO A 488 -13.37 33.96 -8.99
C PRO A 488 -14.01 32.56 -9.11
N ALA A 489 -13.66 31.66 -8.20
CA ALA A 489 -14.25 30.34 -8.02
C ALA A 489 -14.18 29.96 -6.53
N VAL A 490 -15.14 29.18 -6.06
CA VAL A 490 -15.11 28.57 -4.72
C VAL A 490 -15.55 27.13 -4.89
N TYR A 491 -14.65 26.18 -4.61
CA TYR A 491 -14.84 24.77 -4.91
C TYR A 491 -14.05 23.83 -3.99
N GLU A 492 -14.51 22.59 -3.89
CA GLU A 492 -13.89 21.46 -3.23
C GLU A 492 -13.67 20.35 -4.27
N LEU A 493 -12.46 19.79 -4.33
CA LEU A 493 -12.10 18.68 -5.20
C LEU A 493 -11.82 17.46 -4.31
N PHE A 494 -12.84 16.64 -4.06
CA PHE A 494 -12.65 15.40 -3.31
C PHE A 494 -12.12 14.32 -4.25
N ASP A 495 -10.96 13.79 -3.91
CA ASP A 495 -10.12 12.93 -4.76
C ASP A 495 -9.69 11.64 -4.02
N GLY A 496 -10.08 11.49 -2.75
CA GLY A 496 -9.66 10.40 -1.88
C GLY A 496 -8.24 10.55 -1.33
N VAL A 497 -7.58 11.70 -1.53
CA VAL A 497 -6.16 11.89 -1.19
C VAL A 497 -5.96 12.20 0.30
N PHE A 498 -4.81 11.79 0.83
CA PHE A 498 -4.40 12.11 2.20
C PHE A 498 -4.18 13.61 2.42
N ARG A 499 -4.76 14.10 3.52
CA ARG A 499 -4.59 15.49 4.00
C ARG A 499 -3.41 15.55 4.98
N ASP A 500 -2.18 15.40 4.49
CA ASP A 500 -0.94 15.19 5.28
C ASP A 500 -0.83 16.00 6.59
N GLN A 501 -1.15 17.31 6.55
CA GLN A 501 -1.08 18.17 7.74
C GLN A 501 -2.06 17.76 8.84
N ARG A 502 -3.26 17.29 8.48
CA ARG A 502 -4.28 16.85 9.44
C ARG A 502 -3.91 15.49 10.04
N ILE A 503 -3.41 14.57 9.22
CA ILE A 503 -2.84 13.27 9.67
C ILE A 503 -1.71 13.50 10.68
N ALA A 504 -0.75 14.36 10.35
CA ALA A 504 0.36 14.69 11.24
C ALA A 504 -0.10 15.38 12.54
N ARG A 505 -0.99 16.38 12.45
CA ARG A 505 -1.56 17.05 13.63
C ARG A 505 -2.30 16.05 14.53
N ARG A 506 -3.09 15.14 13.95
CA ARG A 506 -3.85 14.12 14.67
C ARG A 506 -2.94 13.17 15.43
N PHE A 507 -1.88 12.68 14.78
CA PHE A 507 -0.84 11.87 15.42
C PHE A 507 -0.21 12.57 16.64
N TYR A 508 0.18 13.84 16.52
CA TYR A 508 0.77 14.62 17.62
C TYR A 508 -0.22 15.07 18.71
N LEU A 509 -1.52 14.72 18.64
CA LEU A 509 -2.42 14.86 19.80
C LEU A 509 -2.18 13.78 20.85
N THR A 510 -1.71 12.60 20.43
CA THR A 510 -1.49 11.42 21.30
C THR A 510 -0.01 11.03 21.42
N HIS A 511 0.83 11.43 20.47
CA HIS A 511 2.24 11.06 20.39
C HIS A 511 3.20 12.23 20.69
N ALA A 512 4.38 11.91 21.23
CA ALA A 512 5.43 12.89 21.52
C ALA A 512 6.14 13.39 20.24
N ASP A 513 6.71 14.61 20.29
CA ASP A 513 7.49 15.20 19.18
C ASP A 513 8.92 14.63 19.09
N ASP A 514 9.05 13.29 19.08
CA ASP A 514 10.33 12.57 19.05
C ASP A 514 10.69 12.03 17.65
N PHE A 515 9.91 12.36 16.61
CA PHE A 515 10.06 11.82 15.25
C PHE A 515 10.72 12.79 14.26
N ASP A 516 11.68 12.30 13.48
CA ASP A 516 12.28 13.01 12.34
C ASP A 516 11.34 13.00 11.12
N MET A 517 10.59 11.91 10.92
CA MET A 517 9.62 11.78 9.81
C MET A 517 8.39 10.99 10.24
N LEU A 518 7.27 11.21 9.53
CA LEU A 518 6.10 10.33 9.58
C LEU A 518 6.03 9.52 8.28
N VAL A 519 5.73 8.23 8.37
CA VAL A 519 5.58 7.32 7.23
C VAL A 519 4.14 6.80 7.23
N VAL A 520 3.35 7.23 6.25
CA VAL A 520 1.90 7.07 6.24
C VAL A 520 1.45 6.13 5.13
N PHE A 521 0.72 5.09 5.51
CA PHE A 521 0.05 4.16 4.63
C PHE A 521 -1.47 4.23 4.80
N GLY A 522 -2.20 3.90 3.73
CA GLY A 522 -3.64 3.62 3.79
C GLY A 522 -3.94 2.14 3.97
N ALA A 523 -5.05 1.83 4.63
CA ALA A 523 -5.57 0.46 4.69
C ALA A 523 -5.82 -0.11 3.29
N SER A 524 -5.66 -1.43 3.12
CA SER A 524 -5.82 -2.09 1.82
C SER A 524 -7.23 -1.98 1.24
N SER A 525 -8.23 -1.71 2.09
CA SER A 525 -9.65 -1.53 1.77
C SER A 525 -9.97 -0.27 0.97
N ILE A 526 -9.11 0.77 0.99
CA ILE A 526 -9.34 1.98 0.20
C ILE A 526 -9.42 1.58 -1.29
N PRO A 527 -10.54 1.83 -1.99
CA PRO A 527 -10.77 1.25 -3.32
C PRO A 527 -9.86 1.83 -4.41
N HIS A 528 -9.43 3.09 -4.27
CA HIS A 528 -8.60 3.81 -5.25
C HIS A 528 -7.21 4.10 -4.70
N ASP A 529 -6.32 4.71 -5.48
CA ASP A 529 -5.01 5.14 -4.98
C ASP A 529 -5.17 6.41 -4.13
N VAL A 530 -4.53 6.46 -2.96
CA VAL A 530 -4.69 7.55 -1.97
C VAL A 530 -3.88 8.81 -2.30
N THR A 531 -3.50 8.96 -3.57
CA THR A 531 -2.66 10.05 -4.11
C THR A 531 -3.03 10.30 -5.58
N ASP A 532 -3.52 11.50 -5.92
CA ASP A 532 -3.70 11.98 -7.30
C ASP A 532 -2.35 12.40 -7.91
N GLY A 533 -1.38 11.48 -7.91
CA GLY A 533 0.03 11.81 -8.10
C GLY A 533 0.97 10.60 -8.10
N PRO A 534 2.25 10.77 -7.74
CA PRO A 534 3.23 9.69 -7.80
C PRO A 534 2.89 8.56 -6.80
N PHE A 535 3.30 7.34 -7.15
CA PHE A 535 3.08 6.11 -6.37
C PHE A 535 3.42 6.27 -4.86
N SER A 536 4.51 6.98 -4.57
CA SER A 536 4.96 7.42 -3.26
C SER A 536 5.55 8.82 -3.36
N TYR A 537 5.60 9.57 -2.25
CA TYR A 537 6.37 10.82 -2.19
C TYR A 537 6.87 11.19 -0.79
N TYR A 538 8.04 11.80 -0.76
CA TYR A 538 8.57 12.59 0.34
C TYR A 538 8.18 14.07 0.21
N LYS A 539 7.55 14.63 1.25
CA LYS A 539 7.28 16.06 1.40
C LYS A 539 8.27 16.67 2.39
N PRO A 540 9.18 17.58 1.97
CA PRO A 540 10.08 18.28 2.89
C PRO A 540 9.28 19.25 3.76
N ILE A 541 9.41 19.13 5.08
CA ILE A 541 8.78 20.02 6.07
C ILE A 541 9.83 20.99 6.62
N ARG A 542 11.00 20.47 6.98
CA ARG A 542 12.21 21.22 7.25
C ARG A 542 13.42 20.43 6.77
N ASN A 543 14.44 21.14 6.25
CA ASN A 543 15.79 20.60 6.23
C ASN A 543 16.69 21.46 7.13
N ASP A 544 17.49 20.79 7.95
CA ASP A 544 18.50 21.37 8.85
C ASP A 544 19.93 21.05 8.38
N VAL A 545 20.07 20.35 7.25
CA VAL A 545 21.33 20.03 6.60
C VAL A 545 21.65 21.03 5.50
N ASN A 546 22.91 21.46 5.44
CA ASN A 546 23.47 22.37 4.42
C ASN A 546 24.63 21.68 3.71
N GLY A 547 25.03 22.18 2.53
CA GLY A 547 26.11 21.60 1.71
C GLY A 547 25.71 20.27 1.05
N ILE A 548 24.50 20.26 0.46
CA ILE A 548 23.83 19.07 -0.11
C ILE A 548 22.94 19.41 -1.33
N GLY A 549 23.08 20.58 -1.96
CA GLY A 549 22.32 21.00 -3.16
C GLY A 549 20.91 21.51 -2.91
N GLN A 550 20.38 21.35 -1.70
CA GLN A 550 19.11 21.97 -1.30
C GLN A 550 19.33 23.37 -0.73
N GLY A 551 19.05 24.40 -1.53
CA GLY A 551 18.61 25.69 -0.98
C GLY A 551 17.35 25.45 -0.14
N MET A 552 17.26 26.06 1.06
CA MET A 552 16.33 25.66 2.15
C MET A 552 14.84 25.56 1.75
N GLY A 553 14.44 24.41 1.20
CA GLY A 553 13.08 24.08 0.81
C GLY A 553 12.20 23.66 1.99
N THR A 554 12.02 24.54 2.97
CA THR A 554 11.07 24.32 4.07
C THR A 554 9.64 24.44 3.56
N PHE A 555 8.73 23.58 4.03
CA PHE A 555 7.30 23.80 3.79
C PHE A 555 6.89 25.12 4.44
N ASN A 556 6.08 25.94 3.76
CA ASN A 556 5.67 27.24 4.29
C ASN A 556 4.78 27.08 5.54
N GLY A 557 5.32 27.45 6.72
CA GLY A 557 4.73 27.17 8.04
C GLY A 557 5.47 26.09 8.87
N GLY A 558 6.38 25.33 8.24
CA GLY A 558 7.32 24.42 8.89
C GLY A 558 6.69 23.32 9.75
N PRO A 559 7.43 22.76 10.73
CA PRO A 559 6.96 21.65 11.57
C PRO A 559 5.64 21.94 12.31
N ARG A 560 5.44 23.20 12.74
CA ARG A 560 4.23 23.64 13.45
C ARG A 560 2.97 23.53 12.60
N ALA A 561 3.05 23.70 11.28
CA ALA A 561 1.91 23.48 10.38
C ALA A 561 1.43 22.02 10.37
N PHE A 562 2.27 21.08 10.82
CA PHE A 562 2.00 19.64 10.94
C PHE A 562 1.82 19.20 12.41
N GLY A 563 1.72 20.12 13.37
CA GLY A 563 1.53 19.81 14.80
C GLY A 563 2.80 19.52 15.60
N SER A 564 3.94 19.30 14.92
CA SER A 564 5.24 19.14 15.57
C SER A 564 5.69 20.45 16.25
N GLN A 565 6.22 20.36 17.47
CA GLN A 565 6.70 21.52 18.22
C GLN A 565 7.98 22.10 17.59
N GLY A 566 8.81 21.22 17.01
CA GLY A 566 9.98 21.61 16.24
C GLY A 566 10.90 20.49 15.78
N ARG A 567 10.54 19.20 15.87
CA ARG A 567 11.42 18.10 15.43
C ARG A 567 11.22 17.65 13.98
N LEU A 568 9.98 17.58 13.50
CA LEU A 568 9.63 16.96 12.23
C LEU A 568 10.36 17.59 11.03
N GLN A 569 10.90 16.76 10.14
CA GLN A 569 11.72 17.15 9.00
C GLN A 569 11.04 16.82 7.66
N GLY A 570 10.29 15.72 7.59
CA GLY A 570 9.55 15.36 6.38
C GLY A 570 8.40 14.37 6.62
N PHE A 571 7.56 14.23 5.62
CA PHE A 571 6.39 13.35 5.64
C PHE A 571 6.44 12.46 4.39
N LEU A 572 6.38 11.14 4.59
CA LEU A 572 6.38 10.15 3.52
C LEU A 572 4.96 9.63 3.33
N ASN A 573 4.36 9.95 2.20
CA ASN A 573 3.10 9.36 1.77
C ASN A 573 3.43 8.12 0.93
N MET A 574 3.08 6.95 1.46
CA MET A 574 3.33 5.66 0.82
C MET A 574 2.08 5.07 0.18
N ASN A 575 0.97 5.83 0.06
CA ASN A 575 -0.30 5.35 -0.52
C ASN A 575 -0.83 4.10 0.24
N LYS A 576 -1.74 3.30 -0.33
CA LYS A 576 -2.35 2.15 0.36
C LYS A 576 -1.50 0.89 0.34
N LEU A 577 -1.62 0.09 1.40
CA LEU A 577 -0.89 -1.17 1.58
C LEU A 577 -1.13 -2.20 0.47
N SER A 578 -2.31 -2.22 -0.15
CA SER A 578 -2.63 -3.15 -1.25
C SER A 578 -1.82 -2.91 -2.53
N ARG A 579 -1.09 -1.79 -2.66
CA ARG A 579 -0.16 -1.56 -3.78
C ARG A 579 1.16 -2.34 -3.69
N TYR A 580 1.52 -2.82 -2.51
CA TYR A 580 2.81 -3.44 -2.24
C TYR A 580 2.70 -4.98 -2.21
N PRO A 581 3.74 -5.73 -2.59
CA PRO A 581 3.83 -7.16 -2.29
C PRO A 581 3.80 -7.44 -0.77
N ALA A 582 3.52 -8.70 -0.39
CA ALA A 582 3.55 -9.16 1.00
C ALA A 582 4.97 -9.48 1.51
N ASP A 583 5.93 -9.56 0.60
CA ASP A 583 7.37 -9.66 0.85
C ASP A 583 8.01 -8.26 0.69
N PRO A 584 8.60 -7.68 1.76
CA PRO A 584 9.30 -6.39 1.70
C PRO A 584 10.52 -6.34 0.77
N GLU A 585 11.11 -7.48 0.39
CA GLU A 585 12.23 -7.55 -0.57
C GLU A 585 11.77 -7.77 -2.02
N GLN A 586 10.52 -8.17 -2.28
CA GLN A 586 10.05 -8.45 -3.64
C GLN A 586 10.11 -7.19 -4.51
N VAL A 587 10.91 -7.23 -5.57
CA VAL A 587 10.94 -6.20 -6.61
C VAL A 587 9.61 -6.18 -7.35
N PHE A 588 9.02 -5.00 -7.46
CA PHE A 588 7.68 -4.81 -8.05
C PHE A 588 7.50 -3.46 -8.77
N PHE A 589 8.25 -2.42 -8.39
CA PHE A 589 8.12 -1.07 -8.94
C PHE A 589 9.30 -0.73 -9.86
N ASN A 590 9.01 -0.28 -11.08
CA ASN A 590 9.96 0.00 -12.16
C ASN A 590 11.01 -1.11 -12.41
N ASN A 591 10.68 -2.38 -12.12
CA ASN A 591 11.55 -3.55 -12.22
C ASN A 591 12.87 -3.50 -11.41
N VAL A 592 13.04 -2.53 -10.51
CA VAL A 592 14.25 -2.37 -9.67
C VAL A 592 13.96 -2.08 -8.19
N TYR A 593 12.77 -1.58 -7.85
CA TYR A 593 12.41 -1.25 -6.47
C TYR A 593 11.55 -2.33 -5.80
N SER A 594 11.92 -2.67 -4.57
CA SER A 594 11.10 -3.39 -3.60
C SER A 594 10.45 -2.40 -2.62
N PRO A 595 9.50 -2.81 -1.75
CA PRO A 595 8.99 -1.96 -0.69
C PRO A 595 10.09 -1.31 0.16
N LEU A 596 11.14 -2.06 0.51
CA LEU A 596 12.27 -1.56 1.30
C LEU A 596 13.14 -0.54 0.53
N THR A 597 13.50 -0.81 -0.73
CA THR A 597 14.36 0.12 -1.49
C THR A 597 13.59 1.38 -1.93
N LEU A 598 12.27 1.28 -2.14
CA LEU A 598 11.41 2.45 -2.38
C LEU A 598 11.27 3.33 -1.12
N LEU A 599 11.06 2.73 0.06
CA LEU A 599 11.06 3.47 1.34
C LEU A 599 12.44 4.10 1.63
N ALA A 600 13.52 3.47 1.19
CA ALA A 600 14.87 4.02 1.25
C ALA A 600 15.07 5.25 0.34
N ARG A 601 14.51 5.22 -0.87
CA ARG A 601 14.48 6.36 -1.80
C ARG A 601 13.72 7.54 -1.22
N GLU A 602 12.49 7.32 -0.73
CA GLU A 602 11.69 8.39 -0.12
C GLU A 602 12.33 8.94 1.17
N THR A 603 12.92 8.08 2.01
CA THR A 603 13.68 8.54 3.19
C THR A 603 14.95 9.31 2.78
N GLY A 604 15.60 8.91 1.68
CA GLY A 604 16.82 9.52 1.15
C GLY A 604 16.62 10.93 0.61
N ARG A 605 15.42 11.29 0.14
CA ARG A 605 15.09 12.62 -0.40
C ARG A 605 15.22 13.78 0.62
N ARG A 606 15.42 13.51 1.91
CA ARG A 606 15.89 14.54 2.88
C ARG A 606 17.31 15.03 2.60
N TRP A 607 18.16 14.26 1.93
CA TRP A 607 19.60 14.53 1.87
C TRP A 607 20.24 14.41 0.47
N LEU A 608 19.65 13.65 -0.45
CA LEU A 608 20.38 13.03 -1.57
C LEU A 608 19.88 13.47 -2.95
N ALA A 609 20.77 13.45 -3.95
CA ALA A 609 20.51 13.74 -5.36
C ALA A 609 20.15 15.19 -5.74
N TYR A 610 20.60 16.18 -4.95
CA TYR A 610 20.44 17.61 -5.26
C TYR A 610 21.76 18.33 -5.58
N VAL A 611 22.93 17.73 -5.32
CA VAL A 611 24.24 18.40 -5.43
C VAL A 611 24.71 18.65 -6.87
N ASP A 612 25.34 19.79 -7.05
CA ASP A 612 26.11 20.15 -8.24
C ASP A 612 27.63 20.08 -7.95
N PHE A 613 28.48 20.22 -8.98
CA PHE A 613 29.94 20.10 -8.83
C PHE A 613 30.72 21.04 -9.77
N ASP A 614 31.96 21.34 -9.40
CA ASP A 614 32.92 22.06 -10.25
C ASP A 614 33.47 21.17 -11.37
N ASP A 615 33.09 21.47 -12.60
CA ASP A 615 33.53 20.81 -13.84
C ASP A 615 34.62 21.63 -14.55
N GLY A 616 35.66 22.01 -13.80
CA GLY A 616 36.83 22.74 -14.31
C GLY A 616 36.70 24.26 -14.31
N GLY A 617 36.08 24.83 -13.28
CA GLY A 617 35.75 26.26 -13.17
C GLY A 617 34.33 26.61 -13.62
N VAL A 618 33.47 25.62 -13.82
CA VAL A 618 32.07 25.76 -14.26
C VAL A 618 31.19 24.86 -13.38
N GLU A 619 30.14 25.45 -12.80
CA GLU A 619 29.13 24.74 -12.03
C GLU A 619 28.31 23.80 -12.93
N SER A 620 28.21 22.52 -12.55
CA SER A 620 27.60 21.47 -13.37
C SER A 620 26.65 20.60 -12.57
N SER A 621 25.43 20.44 -13.08
CA SER A 621 24.37 19.61 -12.49
C SER A 621 24.27 18.21 -13.10
N ALA A 622 25.24 17.80 -13.91
CA ALA A 622 25.22 16.53 -14.65
C ALA A 622 25.24 15.26 -13.77
N LEU A 623 25.44 15.40 -12.46
CA LEU A 623 25.27 14.32 -11.47
C LEU A 623 23.81 13.90 -11.30
N ARG A 624 22.84 14.79 -11.58
CA ARG A 624 21.43 14.62 -11.21
C ARG A 624 20.48 14.86 -12.39
N THR A 625 19.23 14.47 -12.20
CA THR A 625 18.13 14.67 -13.15
C THR A 625 17.33 15.93 -12.83
N HIS A 626 16.52 16.38 -13.80
CA HIS A 626 15.49 17.42 -13.56
C HIS A 626 14.39 16.98 -12.56
N THR A 627 14.37 15.70 -12.15
CA THR A 627 13.44 15.15 -11.14
C THR A 627 14.09 14.94 -9.77
N ASN A 628 15.31 15.46 -9.56
CA ASN A 628 16.11 15.35 -8.32
C ASN A 628 16.44 13.91 -7.91
N GLU A 629 16.87 13.11 -8.88
CA GLU A 629 17.42 11.76 -8.67
C GLU A 629 18.82 11.69 -9.30
N TRP A 630 19.63 10.67 -8.99
CA TRP A 630 20.95 10.55 -9.62
C TRP A 630 20.81 10.30 -11.12
N SER A 631 21.73 10.87 -11.91
CA SER A 631 21.81 10.67 -13.36
C SER A 631 22.04 9.19 -13.69
N PHE A 632 21.32 8.66 -14.68
CA PHE A 632 21.47 7.29 -15.16
C PHE A 632 22.93 6.90 -15.44
N PHE A 633 23.72 7.85 -15.95
CA PHE A 633 25.12 7.68 -16.34
C PHE A 633 26.11 7.86 -15.19
N LEU A 634 25.66 8.22 -13.98
CA LEU A 634 26.51 8.35 -12.81
C LEU A 634 26.76 6.97 -12.18
N ASP A 635 28.02 6.63 -11.92
CA ASP A 635 28.32 5.52 -11.01
C ASP A 635 28.02 5.94 -9.57
N THR A 636 27.17 5.15 -8.92
CA THR A 636 26.65 5.42 -7.58
C THR A 636 26.70 4.19 -6.69
N ASP A 637 27.41 3.12 -7.06
CA ASP A 637 27.40 1.86 -6.30
C ASP A 637 25.95 1.35 -6.05
N ALA A 638 25.10 1.43 -7.08
CA ALA A 638 23.67 1.06 -7.05
C ALA A 638 22.86 1.83 -5.98
N SER A 639 22.94 3.17 -5.98
CA SER A 639 22.21 4.00 -5.02
C SER A 639 20.68 3.86 -5.16
N VAL A 640 19.96 3.68 -4.04
CA VAL A 640 18.49 3.72 -3.96
C VAL A 640 17.87 5.03 -4.50
N MET A 641 18.67 6.08 -4.68
CA MET A 641 18.26 7.37 -5.24
C MET A 641 18.24 7.39 -6.78
N GLY A 642 17.78 6.31 -7.42
CA GLY A 642 17.73 6.20 -8.88
C GLY A 642 19.04 5.80 -9.55
N GLY A 643 20.02 5.29 -8.81
CA GLY A 643 21.39 5.08 -9.29
C GLY A 643 21.75 3.64 -9.70
N ASN A 644 22.70 3.54 -10.63
CA ASN A 644 23.32 2.30 -11.11
C ASN A 644 24.69 2.05 -10.44
N ASN A 645 25.20 0.82 -10.57
CA ASN A 645 26.59 0.42 -10.33
C ASN A 645 27.23 0.08 -11.68
N TRP A 646 28.13 0.94 -12.18
CA TRP A 646 28.71 0.81 -13.52
C TRP A 646 30.11 0.19 -13.46
N VAL A 647 30.37 -0.81 -14.32
CA VAL A 647 31.70 -1.40 -14.53
C VAL A 647 32.23 -1.02 -15.91
N ASP A 648 33.47 -0.54 -15.97
CA ASP A 648 34.22 -0.25 -17.20
C ASP A 648 34.73 -1.57 -17.81
N ASN A 649 34.32 -1.88 -19.04
CA ASN A 649 34.72 -3.09 -19.76
C ASN A 649 36.11 -2.98 -20.42
N GLN A 650 36.76 -1.82 -20.32
CA GLN A 650 38.07 -1.48 -20.91
C GLN A 650 38.10 -1.47 -22.45
N ASP A 651 36.93 -1.54 -23.10
CA ASP A 651 36.74 -1.45 -24.56
C ASP A 651 36.05 -0.16 -25.02
N GLY A 652 35.77 0.77 -24.10
CA GLY A 652 34.97 1.97 -24.32
C GLY A 652 33.48 1.81 -24.00
N THR A 653 33.07 0.68 -23.43
CA THR A 653 31.72 0.42 -22.92
C THR A 653 31.68 0.20 -21.41
N PHE A 654 30.51 0.45 -20.84
CA PHE A 654 30.20 0.30 -19.42
C PHE A 654 28.98 -0.60 -19.26
N GLU A 655 29.01 -1.55 -18.32
CA GLU A 655 27.87 -2.42 -17.99
C GLU A 655 27.30 -2.09 -16.60
N SER A 656 25.96 -2.00 -16.50
CA SER A 656 25.26 -1.80 -15.23
C SER A 656 24.95 -3.15 -14.57
N LEU A 657 25.64 -3.48 -13.46
CA LEU A 657 25.52 -4.79 -12.80
C LEU A 657 24.50 -4.83 -11.66
N GLU A 658 24.25 -3.70 -11.00
CA GLU A 658 23.28 -3.57 -9.90
C GLU A 658 22.61 -2.19 -9.94
N ALA A 659 21.37 -2.08 -9.47
CA ALA A 659 20.58 -0.85 -9.48
C ALA A 659 19.77 -0.71 -8.18
N ALA A 660 19.70 0.49 -7.62
CA ALA A 660 18.80 0.86 -6.51
C ALA A 660 18.80 -0.08 -5.27
N LEU A 661 19.97 -0.53 -4.80
CA LEU A 661 20.11 -1.50 -3.69
C LEU A 661 20.53 -0.91 -2.34
N ARG A 662 21.36 0.14 -2.33
CA ARG A 662 22.04 0.64 -1.10
C ARG A 662 22.19 2.17 -1.09
N TYR A 663 22.72 2.75 -0.01
CA TYR A 663 23.21 4.13 -0.07
C TYR A 663 24.70 4.11 -0.45
N SER A 664 25.07 4.94 -1.43
CA SER A 664 26.43 5.04 -1.96
C SER A 664 27.42 5.67 -0.97
N PRO A 665 28.74 5.59 -1.23
CA PRO A 665 29.73 6.37 -0.48
C PRO A 665 29.47 7.88 -0.46
N LEU A 666 28.96 8.45 -1.56
CA LEU A 666 28.57 9.86 -1.63
C LEU A 666 27.33 10.13 -0.77
N ASP A 667 26.31 9.26 -0.86
CA ASP A 667 25.08 9.38 -0.07
C ASP A 667 25.39 9.36 1.43
N HIS A 668 26.29 8.49 1.89
CA HIS A 668 26.69 8.46 3.30
C HIS A 668 27.35 9.77 3.78
N TYR A 669 28.00 10.54 2.92
CA TYR A 669 28.50 11.88 3.25
C TYR A 669 27.38 12.93 3.25
N LEU A 670 26.46 12.87 2.28
CA LEU A 670 25.29 13.75 2.19
C LEU A 670 24.24 13.49 3.30
N MET A 671 24.23 12.28 3.89
CA MET A 671 23.54 11.97 5.15
C MET A 671 24.35 12.40 6.39
N GLY A 672 25.69 12.45 6.29
CA GLY A 672 26.62 12.95 7.31
C GLY A 672 27.29 11.86 8.16
N ILE A 673 27.09 10.60 7.79
CA ILE A 673 27.45 9.41 8.57
C ILE A 673 28.77 8.76 8.14
N ARG A 674 29.40 9.29 7.08
CA ARG A 674 30.75 8.95 6.59
C ARG A 674 31.67 10.17 6.62
N SER A 675 32.96 9.94 6.90
CA SER A 675 34.00 10.98 6.86
C SER A 675 34.24 11.45 5.41
N PRO A 676 34.51 12.75 5.17
CA PRO A 676 34.87 13.25 3.83
C PRO A 676 36.12 12.60 3.22
N ARG A 677 36.98 11.99 4.06
CA ARG A 677 38.20 11.29 3.61
C ARG A 677 37.92 9.86 3.15
N ASP A 678 36.72 9.34 3.43
CA ASP A 678 36.34 7.95 3.20
C ASP A 678 35.37 7.84 1.99
N VAL A 679 35.14 8.96 1.28
CA VAL A 679 34.41 9.01 0.02
C VAL A 679 35.44 8.84 -1.11
N PRO A 680 35.41 7.73 -1.87
CA PRO A 680 36.29 7.54 -3.02
C PRO A 680 35.89 8.50 -4.14
N SER A 681 36.78 8.67 -5.13
CA SER A 681 36.36 9.18 -6.44
C SER A 681 35.38 8.20 -7.08
N PHE A 682 34.42 8.74 -7.82
CA PHE A 682 33.44 8.02 -8.63
C PHE A 682 33.50 8.60 -10.07
N PHE A 683 32.65 8.17 -10.99
CA PHE A 683 32.66 8.67 -12.36
C PHE A 683 31.28 8.88 -12.94
N LEU A 684 31.18 9.87 -13.85
CA LEU A 684 30.05 10.08 -14.73
C LEU A 684 30.44 9.59 -16.12
N ILE A 685 29.67 8.66 -16.71
CA ILE A 685 29.86 8.25 -18.10
C ILE A 685 29.44 9.42 -18.99
N VAL A 686 30.35 9.86 -19.86
CA VAL A 686 30.08 10.81 -20.94
C VAL A 686 29.88 10.01 -22.22
N PRO A 687 28.63 9.73 -22.65
CA PRO A 687 28.37 8.99 -23.88
C PRO A 687 28.68 9.85 -25.12
N PRO A 688 28.87 9.25 -26.31
CA PRO A 688 28.98 9.98 -27.57
C PRO A 688 27.75 10.84 -27.86
N SER A 689 27.94 11.94 -28.59
CA SER A 689 26.89 12.91 -28.96
C SER A 689 25.67 12.30 -29.67
N GLU A 690 25.88 11.18 -30.36
CA GLU A 690 24.95 10.42 -31.17
C GLU A 690 24.25 9.29 -30.38
N TYR A 691 24.63 9.04 -29.13
CA TYR A 691 23.99 8.04 -28.29
C TYR A 691 22.70 8.58 -27.66
N THR A 692 21.56 8.03 -28.10
CA THR A 692 20.21 8.49 -27.69
C THR A 692 19.37 7.39 -27.02
N ARG A 693 19.94 6.19 -26.79
CA ARG A 693 19.19 5.02 -26.27
C ARG A 693 18.83 5.12 -24.78
N ARG A 694 19.58 5.90 -24.01
CA ARG A 694 19.30 6.28 -22.62
C ARG A 694 19.64 7.76 -22.45
N LEU A 695 19.03 8.41 -21.47
CA LEU A 695 19.22 9.83 -21.12
C LEU A 695 19.66 9.93 -19.65
N PRO A 696 20.19 11.07 -19.18
CA PRO A 696 20.45 11.27 -17.76
C PRO A 696 19.21 11.01 -16.88
N SER A 697 18.02 11.30 -17.40
CA SER A 697 16.72 11.07 -16.76
C SER A 697 16.10 9.68 -16.97
N SER A 698 16.83 8.71 -17.57
CA SER A 698 16.36 7.33 -17.64
C SER A 698 16.34 6.67 -16.25
N PRO A 699 15.37 5.79 -15.94
CA PRO A 699 15.40 5.02 -14.70
C PRO A 699 16.61 4.06 -14.69
N PRO A 700 17.15 3.71 -13.51
CA PRO A 700 18.25 2.75 -13.42
C PRO A 700 17.80 1.34 -13.84
N GLU A 701 18.73 0.56 -14.38
CA GLU A 701 18.43 -0.65 -15.15
C GLU A 701 19.66 -1.59 -15.15
N VAL A 702 19.44 -2.89 -14.98
CA VAL A 702 20.51 -3.91 -14.87
C VAL A 702 20.70 -4.65 -16.19
N GLY A 703 21.95 -5.00 -16.53
CA GLY A 703 22.30 -5.71 -17.76
C GLY A 703 22.33 -4.81 -19.01
N ILE A 704 22.45 -3.50 -18.83
CA ILE A 704 22.55 -2.52 -19.92
C ILE A 704 24.01 -2.14 -20.16
N ILE A 705 24.39 -2.13 -21.44
CA ILE A 705 25.71 -1.71 -21.91
C ILE A 705 25.63 -0.34 -22.60
N VAL A 706 26.48 0.60 -22.18
CA VAL A 706 26.54 2.00 -22.65
C VAL A 706 27.94 2.33 -23.17
N PRO A 707 28.11 2.87 -24.39
CA PRO A 707 29.40 3.40 -24.86
C PRO A 707 29.66 4.79 -24.25
N GLY A 708 30.91 5.11 -23.92
CA GLY A 708 31.27 6.44 -23.43
C GLY A 708 32.71 6.56 -22.94
N THR A 709 33.01 7.66 -22.25
CA THR A 709 34.27 7.87 -21.52
C THR A 709 34.01 8.24 -20.06
N PRO A 710 34.84 7.81 -19.10
CA PRO A 710 34.59 8.06 -17.68
C PRO A 710 35.14 9.44 -17.28
N LYS A 711 34.26 10.40 -16.98
CA LYS A 711 34.64 11.62 -16.27
C LYS A 711 34.76 11.30 -14.79
N VAL A 712 35.99 11.19 -14.28
CA VAL A 712 36.25 11.00 -12.84
C VAL A 712 35.86 12.27 -12.07
N ILE A 713 35.08 12.11 -11.00
CA ILE A 713 34.60 13.19 -10.14
C ILE A 713 35.01 12.91 -8.69
N THR A 714 35.40 13.96 -7.99
CA THR A 714 35.87 13.92 -6.60
C THR A 714 34.96 14.72 -5.68
N LEU A 715 34.89 14.31 -4.41
CA LEU A 715 34.11 15.05 -3.40
C LEU A 715 34.51 16.54 -3.28
N ARG A 716 35.77 16.89 -3.59
CA ARG A 716 36.23 18.29 -3.56
C ARG A 716 35.49 19.18 -4.55
N GLN A 717 35.13 18.66 -5.73
CA GLN A 717 34.42 19.44 -6.75
C GLN A 717 32.99 19.76 -6.33
N ILE A 718 32.31 18.82 -5.64
CA ILE A 718 31.02 19.07 -5.00
C ILE A 718 31.19 20.14 -3.89
N VAL A 719 32.15 19.94 -2.98
CA VAL A 719 32.41 20.86 -1.85
C VAL A 719 32.84 22.27 -2.29
N GLN A 720 33.36 22.43 -3.51
CA GLN A 720 33.72 23.73 -4.07
C GLN A 720 32.49 24.56 -4.50
N VAL A 721 31.40 23.91 -4.90
CA VAL A 721 30.10 24.53 -5.24
C VAL A 721 29.21 24.61 -3.99
N GLU A 722 28.98 23.47 -3.36
CA GLU A 722 28.03 23.28 -2.24
C GLU A 722 28.54 23.83 -0.90
N GLY A 723 29.85 24.02 -0.78
CA GLY A 723 30.52 24.16 0.52
C GLY A 723 30.60 22.83 1.28
N TRP A 724 31.03 22.91 2.54
CA TRP A 724 31.13 21.75 3.41
C TRP A 724 29.77 21.37 4.00
N ARG A 725 29.44 20.07 3.95
CA ARG A 725 28.22 19.53 4.54
C ARG A 725 28.16 19.80 6.04
N ALA A 726 27.04 20.36 6.50
CA ALA A 726 26.77 20.68 7.90
C ALA A 726 25.39 20.18 8.35
N PRO A 727 25.21 19.64 9.58
CA PRO A 727 26.23 19.41 10.61
C PRO A 727 27.23 18.33 10.19
N ALA A 728 28.53 18.62 10.28
CA ALA A 728 29.58 17.80 9.70
C ALA A 728 29.79 16.46 10.45
N TYR A 729 30.35 15.46 9.75
CA TYR A 729 30.88 14.25 10.40
C TYR A 729 32.00 14.64 11.40
N PRO A 730 32.05 14.07 12.63
CA PRO A 730 31.21 12.99 13.16
C PRO A 730 29.94 13.43 13.89
N HIS A 731 29.67 14.74 13.97
CA HIS A 731 28.63 15.37 14.79
C HIS A 731 27.20 15.29 14.21
N ALA A 732 27.05 14.85 12.96
CA ALA A 732 25.75 14.57 12.36
C ALA A 732 24.97 13.49 13.16
N PRO A 733 23.63 13.58 13.26
CA PRO A 733 22.81 12.51 13.82
C PRO A 733 23.04 11.16 13.14
N ARG A 734 23.02 10.08 13.92
CA ARG A 734 23.15 8.68 13.44
C ARG A 734 22.00 7.77 13.89
N LEU A 735 21.07 8.32 14.67
CA LEU A 735 19.80 7.70 15.03
C LEU A 735 18.70 8.63 14.52
N PHE A 736 17.83 8.11 13.68
CA PHE A 736 16.63 8.80 13.19
C PHE A 736 15.39 8.11 13.76
N ARG A 737 14.32 8.84 14.04
CA ARG A 737 13.03 8.25 14.43
C ARG A 737 11.98 8.45 13.36
N GLN A 738 11.24 7.40 13.01
CA GLN A 738 10.09 7.47 12.11
C GLN A 738 8.86 6.88 12.81
N ALA A 739 7.70 7.52 12.67
CA ALA A 739 6.44 6.89 13.08
C ALA A 739 5.81 6.20 11.88
N PHE A 740 5.36 4.95 12.06
CA PHE A 740 4.58 4.22 11.06
C PHE A 740 3.09 4.42 11.37
N ILE A 741 2.36 4.99 10.42
CA ILE A 741 0.96 5.39 10.57
C ILE A 741 0.11 4.63 9.55
N LEU A 742 -0.97 4.00 10.01
CA LEU A 742 -2.02 3.43 9.17
C LEU A 742 -3.28 4.30 9.25
N VAL A 743 -3.74 4.82 8.12
CA VAL A 743 -5.03 5.52 8.02
C VAL A 743 -6.11 4.55 7.55
N VAL A 744 -7.17 4.43 8.34
CA VAL A 744 -8.32 3.54 8.11
C VAL A 744 -9.53 4.36 7.65
N PRO A 745 -10.32 3.93 6.64
CA PRO A 745 -11.51 4.65 6.21
C PRO A 745 -12.57 4.83 7.29
N ARG A 746 -13.37 5.89 7.14
CA ARG A 746 -14.44 6.24 8.07
C ARG A 746 -15.49 5.12 8.19
N GLY A 747 -15.61 4.57 9.39
CA GLY A 747 -16.56 3.49 9.69
C GLY A 747 -16.04 2.08 9.41
N GLU A 748 -14.79 1.94 8.95
CA GLU A 748 -14.08 0.67 8.86
C GLU A 748 -13.19 0.43 10.10
N THR A 749 -12.56 -0.74 10.16
CA THR A 749 -11.57 -1.11 11.20
C THR A 749 -10.28 -1.57 10.53
N ALA A 750 -9.14 -1.34 11.19
CA ALA A 750 -7.84 -1.82 10.70
C ALA A 750 -7.86 -3.35 10.51
N SER A 751 -7.52 -3.82 9.31
CA SER A 751 -7.46 -5.25 9.05
C SER A 751 -6.20 -5.86 9.68
N VAL A 752 -6.30 -7.06 10.24
CA VAL A 752 -5.15 -7.77 10.84
C VAL A 752 -4.05 -8.00 9.79
N SER A 753 -4.43 -8.27 8.53
CA SER A 753 -3.51 -8.41 7.41
C SER A 753 -2.73 -7.12 7.11
N ASP A 754 -3.39 -5.96 7.14
CA ASP A 754 -2.72 -4.66 6.97
C ASP A 754 -1.73 -4.39 8.11
N LEU A 755 -2.11 -4.69 9.35
CA LEU A 755 -1.26 -4.52 10.52
C LEU A 755 -0.04 -5.47 10.49
N GLU A 756 -0.24 -6.77 10.24
CA GLU A 756 0.85 -7.74 10.09
C GLU A 756 1.81 -7.39 8.94
N LYS A 757 1.28 -6.93 7.81
CA LYS A 757 2.06 -6.55 6.63
C LYS A 757 2.86 -5.27 6.87
N LEU A 758 2.25 -4.25 7.46
CA LEU A 758 2.91 -2.99 7.80
C LEU A 758 3.94 -3.20 8.91
N ASP A 759 3.67 -4.07 9.89
CA ASP A 759 4.62 -4.36 10.97
C ASP A 759 5.83 -5.16 10.47
N ARG A 760 5.62 -6.13 9.57
CA ARG A 760 6.70 -6.81 8.86
C ARG A 760 7.58 -5.82 8.09
N LEU A 761 6.96 -4.91 7.31
CA LEU A 761 7.68 -3.88 6.58
C LEU A 761 8.45 -2.94 7.53
N ARG A 762 7.84 -2.55 8.66
CA ARG A 762 8.43 -1.71 9.71
C ARG A 762 9.66 -2.36 10.36
N GLN A 763 9.56 -3.65 10.72
CA GLN A 763 10.66 -4.40 11.34
C GLN A 763 11.82 -4.61 10.36
N GLU A 764 11.54 -5.07 9.14
CA GLU A 764 12.56 -5.26 8.10
C GLU A 764 13.19 -3.93 7.67
N TRP A 765 12.46 -2.82 7.76
CA TRP A 765 12.98 -1.48 7.47
C TRP A 765 14.10 -1.03 8.43
N GLU A 766 14.00 -1.29 9.75
CA GLU A 766 15.10 -1.00 10.69
C GLU A 766 16.37 -1.81 10.35
N ILE A 767 16.18 -3.06 9.93
CA ILE A 767 17.26 -3.97 9.52
C ILE A 767 17.88 -3.49 8.20
N PHE A 768 17.05 -3.22 7.19
CA PHE A 768 17.45 -2.76 5.88
C PHE A 768 18.19 -1.42 5.96
N PHE A 769 17.64 -0.41 6.65
CA PHE A 769 18.28 0.90 6.74
C PHE A 769 19.67 0.82 7.39
N ARG A 770 19.84 -0.05 8.40
CA ARG A 770 21.14 -0.35 9.01
C ARG A 770 22.11 -0.99 8.02
N ILE A 771 21.64 -1.89 7.14
CA ILE A 771 22.46 -2.54 6.10
C ILE A 771 22.81 -1.57 4.98
N ALA A 772 21.83 -0.85 4.43
CA ALA A 772 22.01 0.13 3.34
C ALA A 772 22.90 1.32 3.73
N THR A 773 22.94 1.70 5.01
CA THR A 773 23.91 2.69 5.55
C THR A 773 25.26 2.09 5.95
N GLY A 774 25.49 0.80 5.66
CA GLY A 774 26.73 0.08 6.00
C GLY A 774 27.04 0.11 7.51
N GLY A 775 26.01 0.00 8.35
CA GLY A 775 26.09 0.05 9.81
C GLY A 775 26.35 1.43 10.43
N ARG A 776 26.47 2.49 9.62
CA ARG A 776 26.87 3.84 10.08
C ARG A 776 25.74 4.63 10.73
N ALA A 777 24.50 4.30 10.41
CA ALA A 777 23.30 4.86 11.04
C ALA A 777 22.35 3.75 11.51
N ARG A 778 21.35 4.15 12.29
CA ARG A 778 20.23 3.33 12.72
C ARG A 778 18.96 4.17 12.64
N LEU A 779 17.83 3.48 12.56
CA LEU A 779 16.50 4.06 12.55
C LEU A 779 15.68 3.34 13.62
N SER A 780 14.82 4.07 14.32
CA SER A 780 13.86 3.51 15.25
C SER A 780 12.45 3.88 14.82
N THR A 781 11.60 2.85 14.71
CA THR A 781 10.20 2.94 14.29
C THR A 781 9.22 2.90 15.47
N ARG A 782 9.74 2.80 16.70
CA ARG A 782 8.93 2.68 17.92
C ARG A 782 8.14 3.95 18.20
N LEU A 783 6.94 3.80 18.75
CA LEU A 783 6.09 4.90 19.17
C LEU A 783 6.46 5.43 20.56
N LYS A 784 7.13 4.60 21.38
CA LYS A 784 7.49 4.86 22.79
C LYS A 784 8.99 4.71 23.06
#